data_AF-A0A1Y5I6Y0-F1
#
_entry.id   AF-A0A1Y5I6Y0-F1
#
_cell.length_a   1.000
_cell.length_b   1.000
_cell.length_c   1.000
_cell.angle_alpha   90.00
_cell.angle_beta   90.00
_cell.angle_gamma   90.00
#
_symmetry.space_group_name_H-M   'P 1'
#
loop_
_entity.id
_entity.type
_entity.pdbx_description
1 polymer ?
#
loop_
_entity_poly.entity_id
_entity_poly.type
_entity_poly.pdbx_seq_one_letter_code
_entity_poly.pdbx_strand_id
1 'polypeptide(L)'
;MSSGEDEREDVIDVDACLRAAVELKANVLASKRKDFTRAPEFVRNTVSRVGDEEYERARMKPVNERVMFANALIDQANALTRSNDHEQALEAYSDALATFCHFTRPSGTEKLMYVDHLSTSTMDEGAQTVKRIMLNAAACMMNEDLRRRAREIEWATTQALRVDGNCAAAYYRRGKARAVMEEEGAMEKAVDDLKRAVDIEPEEKRYVRALEQHIKNMALERGERRAVFNKMFSSTRGIYDETESRSRDSSGIKSDDESDRILLDDELKAKAREMGFDVDSSAFHAELASRVRDEIRDSHRSRARDLGLDLEDDQVKDAIAFFERKRRQAELTKDSVDVSHSRIARWFIHALLAAVVARFAYVIRVLSRTRSPPPQCAPLRAMARARSTFSLRAKSGRPSSANALRSRKVTARPRPKIVQHQEIAFLDDVGAEADDADIPLASPSERCEAKSLPALIVYDLDDTVWFPELYMLRGGAPFKKLTKAHCEDGSGDVIGTYASARGSMAMTLTHKKFIERGCRIAIASRTHRGKWARDLMDKFEINGAPMSRCCVFVEIASGTKANHFKRIRELSGVRFEDMLFFDNERNNCVDVAALGVKSVHCPSGMTADAWRLGLQLFVPSDCLDVPPSKGLSLE
;
A
#
# COMPACT_ATOMS: atom_id res chain seq x y z
N MET A 1 -5.66 -13.23 64.80
CA MET A 1 -5.82 -14.22 63.73
C MET A 1 -4.99 -13.75 62.56
N SER A 2 -3.89 -14.46 62.29
CA SER A 2 -2.99 -14.19 61.17
C SER A 2 -3.53 -14.91 59.94
N SER A 3 -3.80 -14.17 58.86
CA SER A 3 -4.04 -14.74 57.54
C SER A 3 -2.98 -14.17 56.62
N GLY A 4 -2.00 -15.02 56.29
CA GLY A 4 -0.87 -14.68 55.45
C GLY A 4 -1.27 -14.35 54.03
N GLU A 5 -0.64 -13.30 53.52
CA GLU A 5 -0.58 -13.00 52.09
C GLU A 5 0.39 -14.01 51.46
N ASP A 6 -0.15 -14.83 50.57
CA ASP A 6 0.56 -15.87 49.82
C ASP A 6 1.27 -15.17 48.64
N GLU A 7 2.52 -14.75 48.85
CA GLU A 7 3.43 -14.28 47.81
C GLU A 7 3.73 -15.44 46.84
N ARG A 8 2.91 -15.56 45.79
CA ARG A 8 3.22 -16.43 44.65
C ARG A 8 4.36 -15.80 43.86
N GLU A 9 5.57 -16.31 44.06
CA GLU A 9 6.71 -16.04 43.17
C GLU A 9 6.35 -16.47 41.74
N ASP A 10 6.35 -15.52 40.81
CA ASP A 10 6.14 -15.76 39.38
C ASP A 10 7.23 -16.70 38.85
N VAL A 11 6.85 -17.94 38.56
CA VAL A 11 7.71 -18.91 37.90
C VAL A 11 7.99 -18.42 36.47
N ILE A 12 9.16 -17.84 36.28
CA ILE A 12 9.64 -17.36 34.98
C ILE A 12 9.71 -18.56 34.01
N ASP A 13 8.85 -18.58 33.00
CA ASP A 13 8.94 -19.54 31.90
C ASP A 13 10.19 -19.24 31.06
N VAL A 14 11.27 -19.93 31.43
CA VAL A 14 12.60 -19.78 30.83
C VAL A 14 12.58 -20.03 29.32
N ASP A 15 11.71 -20.91 28.83
CA ASP A 15 11.59 -21.23 27.41
C ASP A 15 10.87 -20.12 26.64
N ALA A 16 9.82 -19.53 27.23
CA ALA A 16 9.19 -18.33 26.68
C ALA A 16 10.15 -17.13 26.68
N CYS A 17 10.91 -16.94 27.76
CA CYS A 17 11.94 -15.90 27.84
C CYS A 17 13.07 -16.11 26.82
N LEU A 18 13.50 -17.36 26.58
CA LEU A 18 14.51 -17.69 25.57
C LEU A 18 14.01 -17.42 24.16
N ARG A 19 12.76 -17.80 23.83
CA ARG A 19 12.14 -17.47 22.53
C ARG A 19 12.05 -15.96 22.31
N ALA A 20 11.55 -15.23 23.32
CA ALA A 20 11.48 -13.77 23.28
C ALA A 20 12.88 -13.13 23.14
N ALA A 21 13.89 -13.66 23.83
CA ALA A 21 15.27 -13.16 23.73
C ALA A 21 15.90 -13.42 22.35
N VAL A 22 15.64 -14.59 21.74
CA VAL A 22 16.07 -14.90 20.36
C VAL A 22 15.40 -13.97 19.36
N GLU A 23 14.11 -13.74 19.50
CA GLU A 23 13.33 -12.85 18.63
C GLU A 23 13.78 -11.39 18.79
N LEU A 24 14.02 -10.93 20.02
CA LEU A 24 14.53 -9.60 20.31
C LEU A 24 15.96 -9.42 19.76
N LYS A 25 16.81 -10.45 19.87
CA LYS A 25 18.15 -10.47 19.25
C LYS A 25 18.08 -10.48 17.72
N ALA A 26 17.15 -11.23 17.13
CA ALA A 26 16.91 -11.26 15.69
C ALA A 26 16.43 -9.89 15.19
N ASN A 27 15.51 -9.23 15.91
CA ASN A 27 15.01 -7.89 15.60
C ASN A 27 16.08 -6.81 15.77
N VAL A 28 16.91 -6.91 16.80
CA VAL A 28 18.09 -6.04 17.01
C VAL A 28 19.13 -6.25 15.89
N LEU A 29 19.34 -7.49 15.44
CA LEU A 29 20.25 -7.78 14.32
C LEU A 29 19.67 -7.34 12.96
N ALA A 30 18.37 -7.52 12.75
CA ALA A 30 17.67 -7.10 11.54
C ALA A 30 17.66 -5.57 11.39
N SER A 31 17.44 -4.83 12.48
CA SER A 31 17.54 -3.36 12.48
C SER A 31 18.97 -2.88 12.19
N LYS A 32 19.99 -3.57 12.72
CA LYS A 32 21.42 -3.29 12.46
C LYS A 32 21.89 -3.66 11.04
N ARG A 33 21.12 -4.45 10.28
CA ARG A 33 21.46 -4.97 8.94
C ARG A 33 20.43 -4.62 7.87
N LYS A 34 19.54 -3.66 8.10
CA LYS A 34 18.42 -3.33 7.21
C LYS A 34 18.84 -3.09 5.75
N ASP A 35 19.96 -2.40 5.53
CA ASP A 35 20.47 -2.14 4.17
C ASP A 35 21.08 -3.40 3.55
N PHE A 36 21.77 -4.22 4.36
CA PHE A 36 22.31 -5.51 3.94
C PHE A 36 21.21 -6.48 3.55
N THR A 37 20.14 -6.62 4.33
CA THR A 37 19.04 -7.56 4.04
C THR A 37 18.20 -7.17 2.83
N ARG A 38 18.16 -5.88 2.47
CA ARG A 38 17.45 -5.37 1.30
C ARG A 38 18.28 -5.39 0.02
N ALA A 39 19.60 -5.53 0.12
CA ALA A 39 20.48 -5.54 -1.04
C ALA A 39 20.44 -6.92 -1.74
N PRO A 40 20.60 -6.95 -3.08
CA PRO A 40 20.79 -8.18 -3.84
C PRO A 40 21.94 -9.03 -3.31
N GLU A 41 21.86 -10.33 -3.50
CA GLU A 41 22.89 -11.29 -3.11
C GLU A 41 24.27 -10.94 -3.65
N PHE A 42 24.41 -10.62 -4.95
CA PHE A 42 25.70 -10.24 -5.51
C PHE A 42 26.26 -8.94 -4.87
N VAL A 43 25.42 -8.06 -4.34
CA VAL A 43 25.88 -6.87 -3.60
C VAL A 43 26.27 -7.24 -2.17
N ARG A 44 25.50 -8.11 -1.52
CA ARG A 44 25.83 -8.64 -0.18
C ARG A 44 27.16 -9.39 -0.19
N ASN A 45 27.46 -10.13 -1.26
CA ASN A 45 28.68 -10.92 -1.42
C ASN A 45 29.97 -10.07 -1.49
N THR A 46 29.86 -8.74 -1.71
CA THR A 46 31.01 -7.82 -1.62
C THR A 46 31.69 -7.84 -0.24
N VAL A 47 30.96 -8.28 0.80
CA VAL A 47 31.52 -8.46 2.15
C VAL A 47 32.65 -9.48 2.19
N SER A 48 32.71 -10.41 1.24
CA SER A 48 33.80 -11.39 1.11
C SER A 48 35.15 -10.74 0.80
N ARG A 49 35.16 -9.52 0.24
CA ARG A 49 36.36 -8.74 -0.10
C ARG A 49 36.73 -7.71 0.96
N VAL A 50 36.21 -7.86 2.18
CA VAL A 50 36.60 -7.03 3.33
C VAL A 50 37.88 -7.60 3.93
N GLY A 51 38.91 -6.76 4.05
CA GLY A 51 40.22 -7.19 4.56
C GLY A 51 41.11 -7.89 3.53
N ASP A 52 40.67 -7.98 2.27
CA ASP A 52 41.50 -8.42 1.16
C ASP A 52 42.45 -7.28 0.73
N GLU A 53 43.76 -7.49 0.89
CA GLU A 53 44.78 -6.47 0.65
C GLU A 53 44.78 -5.94 -0.79
N GLU A 54 44.36 -6.73 -1.78
CA GLU A 54 44.26 -6.28 -3.16
C GLU A 54 43.11 -5.28 -3.33
N TYR A 55 41.95 -5.59 -2.75
CA TYR A 55 40.77 -4.72 -2.81
C TYR A 55 40.93 -3.45 -1.97
N GLU A 56 41.51 -3.55 -0.77
CA GLU A 56 41.78 -2.37 0.06
C GLU A 56 42.77 -1.43 -0.65
N ARG A 57 43.82 -1.96 -1.28
CA ARG A 57 44.73 -1.15 -2.11
C ARG A 57 44.03 -0.56 -3.32
N ALA A 58 43.21 -1.34 -4.02
CA ALA A 58 42.47 -0.86 -5.19
C ALA A 58 41.54 0.31 -4.84
N ARG A 59 40.81 0.25 -3.71
CA ARG A 59 39.89 1.31 -3.26
C ARG A 59 40.59 2.64 -2.93
N MET A 60 41.87 2.60 -2.55
CA MET A 60 42.68 3.79 -2.26
C MET A 60 43.24 4.47 -3.51
N LYS A 61 43.15 3.82 -4.67
CA LYS A 61 43.66 4.36 -5.93
C LYS A 61 42.70 5.40 -6.54
N PRO A 62 43.19 6.26 -7.45
CA PRO A 62 42.34 7.14 -8.25
C PRO A 62 41.28 6.36 -9.06
N VAL A 63 40.19 7.05 -9.42
CA VAL A 63 39.01 6.42 -10.06
C VAL A 63 39.37 5.66 -11.33
N ASN A 64 40.24 6.19 -12.19
CA ASN A 64 40.67 5.53 -13.42
C ASN A 64 41.34 4.17 -13.18
N GLU A 65 42.21 4.06 -12.16
CA GLU A 65 42.85 2.78 -11.82
C GLU A 65 41.86 1.79 -11.20
N ARG A 66 40.90 2.28 -10.42
CA ARG A 66 39.78 1.46 -9.90
C ARG A 66 38.93 0.91 -11.05
N VAL A 67 38.67 1.73 -12.08
CA VAL A 67 37.94 1.32 -13.28
C VAL A 67 38.74 0.25 -14.05
N MET A 68 40.06 0.43 -14.22
CA MET A 68 40.90 -0.58 -14.87
C MET A 68 40.85 -1.93 -14.13
N PHE A 69 40.94 -1.92 -12.80
CA PHE A 69 40.82 -3.13 -11.99
C PHE A 69 39.46 -3.81 -12.20
N ALA A 70 38.36 -3.06 -12.10
CA ALA A 70 37.02 -3.60 -12.26
C ALA A 70 36.73 -4.07 -13.71
N ASN A 71 37.33 -3.46 -14.73
CA ASN A 71 37.15 -3.85 -16.13
C ASN A 71 37.60 -5.30 -16.38
N ALA A 72 38.74 -5.72 -15.81
CA ALA A 72 39.22 -7.10 -15.97
C ALA A 72 38.21 -8.13 -15.43
N LEU A 73 37.61 -7.83 -14.27
CA LEU A 73 36.59 -8.67 -13.65
C LEU A 73 35.26 -8.63 -14.43
N ILE A 74 34.89 -7.47 -14.97
CA ILE A 74 33.71 -7.34 -15.84
C ILE A 74 33.88 -8.15 -17.12
N ASP A 75 35.06 -8.17 -17.71
CA ASP A 75 35.34 -8.95 -18.93
C ASP A 75 35.24 -10.46 -18.67
N GLN A 76 35.73 -10.92 -17.51
CA GLN A 76 35.53 -12.28 -17.04
C GLN A 76 34.04 -12.59 -16.83
N ALA A 77 33.30 -11.71 -16.15
CA ALA A 77 31.86 -11.88 -15.92
C ALA A 77 31.06 -11.93 -17.23
N ASN A 78 31.41 -11.09 -18.21
CA ASN A 78 30.82 -11.10 -19.54
C ASN A 78 31.11 -12.41 -20.30
N ALA A 79 32.32 -12.96 -20.16
CA ALA A 79 32.67 -14.26 -20.75
C ALA A 79 31.85 -15.42 -20.15
N LEU A 80 31.68 -15.43 -18.82
CA LEU A 80 30.83 -16.39 -18.12
C LEU A 80 29.35 -16.25 -18.52
N THR A 81 28.87 -15.02 -18.64
CA THR A 81 27.49 -14.73 -19.10
C THR A 81 27.25 -15.29 -20.52
N ARG A 82 28.21 -15.15 -21.44
CA ARG A 82 28.13 -15.74 -22.79
C ARG A 82 28.12 -17.27 -22.78
N SER A 83 28.71 -17.87 -21.75
CA SER A 83 28.73 -19.31 -21.53
C SER A 83 27.52 -19.82 -20.76
N ASN A 84 26.53 -18.93 -20.50
CA ASN A 84 25.31 -19.21 -19.73
C ASN A 84 25.57 -19.60 -18.25
N ASP A 85 26.75 -19.28 -17.72
CA ASP A 85 27.10 -19.46 -16.32
C ASP A 85 26.81 -18.18 -15.53
N HIS A 86 25.52 -17.97 -15.24
CA HIS A 86 25.03 -16.75 -14.61
C HIS A 86 25.42 -16.62 -13.13
N GLU A 87 25.61 -17.74 -12.43
CA GLU A 87 25.99 -17.76 -11.02
C GLU A 87 27.44 -17.27 -10.85
N GLN A 88 28.40 -17.87 -11.59
CA GLN A 88 29.78 -17.40 -11.56
C GLN A 88 29.93 -15.99 -12.14
N ALA A 89 29.12 -15.62 -13.13
CA ALA A 89 29.10 -14.25 -13.63
C ALA A 89 28.69 -13.24 -12.56
N LEU A 90 27.70 -13.57 -11.72
CA LEU A 90 27.26 -12.71 -10.62
C LEU A 90 28.31 -12.58 -9.52
N GLU A 91 29.10 -13.64 -9.26
CA GLU A 91 30.26 -13.57 -8.36
C GLU A 91 31.33 -12.62 -8.92
N ALA A 92 31.70 -12.74 -10.19
CA ALA A 92 32.65 -11.83 -10.83
C ALA A 92 32.14 -10.37 -10.89
N TYR A 93 30.83 -10.15 -11.06
CA TYR A 93 30.23 -8.82 -10.91
C TYR A 93 30.25 -8.31 -9.48
N SER A 94 30.10 -9.18 -8.48
CA SER A 94 30.26 -8.84 -7.06
C SER A 94 31.67 -8.33 -6.78
N ASP A 95 32.65 -9.06 -7.30
CA ASP A 95 34.07 -8.72 -7.21
C ASP A 95 34.37 -7.37 -7.86
N ALA A 96 33.93 -7.16 -9.11
CA ALA A 96 34.07 -5.87 -9.77
C ALA A 96 33.40 -4.72 -9.00
N LEU A 97 32.22 -4.98 -8.42
CA LEU A 97 31.48 -3.99 -7.65
C LEU A 97 32.21 -3.62 -6.36
N ALA A 98 32.89 -4.58 -5.71
CA ALA A 98 33.53 -4.39 -4.42
C ALA A 98 34.65 -3.33 -4.43
N THR A 99 35.17 -2.97 -5.60
CA THR A 99 36.11 -1.84 -5.80
C THR A 99 35.42 -0.48 -5.65
N PHE A 100 34.10 -0.41 -5.84
CA PHE A 100 33.29 0.81 -5.81
C PHE A 100 32.29 0.83 -4.67
N CYS A 101 31.40 -0.15 -4.63
CA CYS A 101 30.36 -0.26 -3.62
C CYS A 101 30.51 -1.58 -2.88
N HIS A 102 30.61 -1.53 -1.55
CA HIS A 102 30.81 -2.73 -0.75
C HIS A 102 30.22 -2.60 0.64
N PHE A 103 29.83 -3.73 1.21
CA PHE A 103 29.53 -3.79 2.64
C PHE A 103 30.82 -3.92 3.45
N THR A 104 30.96 -3.08 4.46
CA THR A 104 32.06 -3.15 5.42
C THR A 104 31.54 -3.11 6.84
N ARG A 105 32.36 -3.57 7.78
CA ARG A 105 32.10 -3.51 9.21
C ARG A 105 33.24 -2.72 9.88
N PRO A 106 33.02 -1.45 10.24
CA PRO A 106 34.03 -0.67 10.96
C PRO A 106 34.41 -1.34 12.27
N SER A 107 35.70 -1.29 12.60
CA SER A 107 36.23 -1.79 13.86
C SER A 107 35.49 -1.19 15.05
N GLY A 108 35.09 -2.04 16.01
CA GLY A 108 34.33 -1.63 17.19
C GLY A 108 32.83 -1.42 16.98
N THR A 109 32.28 -1.68 15.78
CA THR A 109 30.83 -1.60 15.53
C THR A 109 30.22 -2.94 15.16
N GLU A 110 28.96 -3.17 15.56
CA GLU A 110 28.18 -4.34 15.12
C GLU A 110 27.33 -4.06 13.87
N LYS A 111 27.33 -2.82 13.40
CA LYS A 111 26.54 -2.36 12.25
C LYS A 111 27.29 -2.62 10.96
N LEU A 112 26.64 -3.29 10.00
CA LEU A 112 27.15 -3.32 8.62
C LEU A 112 26.86 -1.97 7.97
N MET A 113 27.85 -1.40 7.30
CA MET A 113 27.69 -0.17 6.54
C MET A 113 27.88 -0.47 5.05
N TYR A 114 27.01 0.10 4.23
CA TYR A 114 27.15 0.07 2.78
C TYR A 114 27.96 1.29 2.35
N VAL A 115 29.16 1.06 1.84
CA VAL A 115 29.95 2.08 1.15
C VAL A 115 29.39 2.18 -0.26
N ASP A 116 28.79 3.32 -0.58
CA ASP A 116 28.13 3.56 -1.86
C ASP A 116 28.87 4.64 -2.65
N HIS A 117 29.62 4.25 -3.69
CA HIS A 117 30.32 5.21 -4.57
C HIS A 117 29.35 6.24 -5.18
N LEU A 118 28.11 5.85 -5.48
CA LEU A 118 27.09 6.71 -6.07
C LEU A 118 26.57 7.79 -5.10
N SER A 119 26.94 7.73 -3.82
CA SER A 119 26.68 8.81 -2.86
C SER A 119 27.66 9.98 -3.03
N THR A 120 28.83 9.73 -3.62
CA THR A 120 29.91 10.73 -3.78
C THR A 120 29.88 11.41 -5.14
N SER A 121 29.60 10.66 -6.20
CA SER A 121 29.56 11.17 -7.58
C SER A 121 28.69 10.26 -8.45
N THR A 122 27.91 10.88 -9.34
CA THR A 122 27.16 10.19 -10.40
C THR A 122 27.66 10.51 -11.80
N MET A 123 28.67 11.38 -11.91
CA MET A 123 29.17 11.93 -13.18
C MET A 123 30.56 11.40 -13.57
N ASP A 124 31.21 10.63 -12.69
CA ASP A 124 32.54 10.07 -12.95
C ASP A 124 32.51 8.70 -13.64
N GLU A 125 33.66 8.27 -14.16
CA GLU A 125 33.83 6.97 -14.82
C GLU A 125 33.56 5.78 -13.87
N GLY A 126 33.76 5.98 -12.56
CA GLY A 126 33.43 4.98 -11.54
C GLY A 126 31.93 4.74 -11.45
N ALA A 127 31.13 5.81 -11.45
CA ALA A 127 29.67 5.74 -11.46
C ALA A 127 29.16 5.06 -12.75
N GLN A 128 29.75 5.36 -13.90
CA GLN A 128 29.44 4.66 -15.16
C GLN A 128 29.81 3.17 -15.09
N THR A 129 30.91 2.83 -14.44
CA THR A 129 31.32 1.44 -14.20
C THR A 129 30.33 0.71 -13.29
N VAL A 130 29.89 1.34 -12.19
CA VAL A 130 28.85 0.81 -11.30
C VAL A 130 27.53 0.62 -12.06
N LYS A 131 27.09 1.60 -12.86
CA LYS A 131 25.90 1.48 -13.71
C LYS A 131 26.00 0.25 -14.62
N ARG A 132 27.14 0.05 -15.28
CA ARG A 132 27.37 -1.10 -16.17
C ARG A 132 27.30 -2.43 -15.41
N ILE A 133 27.95 -2.53 -14.25
CA ILE A 133 27.89 -3.74 -13.41
C ILE A 133 26.45 -4.04 -12.99
N MET A 134 25.73 -3.05 -12.47
CA MET A 134 24.34 -3.21 -12.02
C MET A 134 23.41 -3.67 -13.15
N LEU A 135 23.57 -3.08 -14.35
CA LEU A 135 22.82 -3.47 -15.51
C LEU A 135 23.14 -4.91 -15.93
N ASN A 136 24.42 -5.27 -16.05
CA ASN A 136 24.80 -6.61 -16.47
C ASN A 136 24.37 -7.68 -15.45
N ALA A 137 24.55 -7.43 -14.16
CA ALA A 137 24.06 -8.30 -13.10
C ALA A 137 22.53 -8.47 -13.16
N ALA A 138 21.78 -7.38 -13.39
CA ALA A 138 20.34 -7.46 -13.62
C ALA A 138 19.98 -8.35 -14.81
N ALA A 139 20.75 -8.30 -15.90
CA ALA A 139 20.52 -9.19 -17.05
C ALA A 139 20.77 -10.67 -16.69
N CYS A 140 21.84 -10.98 -15.94
CA CYS A 140 22.09 -12.34 -15.44
C CYS A 140 20.95 -12.84 -14.56
N MET A 141 20.50 -12.03 -13.59
CA MET A 141 19.39 -12.38 -12.71
C MET A 141 18.07 -12.61 -13.47
N MET A 142 17.82 -11.85 -14.54
CA MET A 142 16.64 -12.05 -15.40
C MET A 142 16.69 -13.36 -16.17
N ASN A 143 17.88 -13.80 -16.60
CA ASN A 143 18.08 -15.06 -17.31
C ASN A 143 18.07 -16.27 -16.37
N GLU A 144 18.53 -16.10 -15.12
CA GLU A 144 18.49 -17.12 -14.08
C GLU A 144 17.04 -17.44 -13.67
N ASP A 145 16.33 -16.45 -13.10
CA ASP A 145 14.91 -16.57 -12.75
C ASP A 145 14.32 -15.18 -12.49
N LEU A 146 13.67 -14.61 -13.51
CA LEU A 146 13.04 -13.29 -13.44
C LEU A 146 12.07 -13.14 -12.25
N ARG A 147 11.27 -14.17 -11.95
CA ARG A 147 10.22 -14.09 -10.91
C ARG A 147 10.85 -14.14 -9.52
N ARG A 148 11.75 -15.08 -9.28
CA ARG A 148 12.43 -15.21 -7.99
C ARG A 148 13.34 -14.01 -7.69
N ARG A 149 14.02 -13.48 -8.72
CA ARG A 149 15.00 -12.40 -8.59
C ARG A 149 14.41 -11.00 -8.80
N ALA A 150 13.09 -10.87 -8.94
CA ALA A 150 12.43 -9.61 -9.31
C ALA A 150 12.85 -8.41 -8.44
N ARG A 151 12.86 -8.59 -7.11
CA ARG A 151 13.23 -7.52 -6.16
C ARG A 151 14.70 -7.12 -6.28
N GLU A 152 15.57 -8.08 -6.56
CA GLU A 152 17.00 -7.84 -6.73
C GLU A 152 17.28 -7.08 -8.04
N ILE A 153 16.56 -7.44 -9.12
CA ILE A 153 16.61 -6.74 -10.41
C ILE A 153 16.10 -5.30 -10.26
N GLU A 154 14.99 -5.08 -9.55
CA GLU A 154 14.46 -3.75 -9.28
C GLU A 154 15.48 -2.90 -8.51
N TRP A 155 16.12 -3.47 -7.49
CA TRP A 155 17.13 -2.76 -6.72
C TRP A 155 18.33 -2.35 -7.58
N ALA A 156 18.89 -3.27 -8.38
CA ALA A 156 20.07 -3.02 -9.21
C ALA A 156 19.80 -1.99 -10.31
N THR A 157 18.67 -2.13 -11.01
CA THR A 157 18.25 -1.18 -12.05
C THR A 157 17.94 0.21 -11.47
N THR A 158 17.46 0.29 -10.23
CA THR A 158 17.30 1.57 -9.52
C THR A 158 18.65 2.23 -9.23
N GLN A 159 19.69 1.46 -8.90
CA GLN A 159 21.05 2.03 -8.77
C GLN A 159 21.57 2.55 -10.11
N ALA A 160 21.37 1.82 -11.20
CA ALA A 160 21.75 2.27 -12.54
C ALA A 160 21.07 3.59 -12.94
N LEU A 161 19.79 3.77 -12.58
CA LEU A 161 19.02 5.00 -12.84
C LEU A 161 19.47 6.20 -11.99
N ARG A 162 20.15 5.99 -10.86
CA ARG A 162 20.79 7.09 -10.11
C ARG A 162 21.93 7.72 -10.89
N VAL A 163 22.63 6.93 -11.70
CA VAL A 163 23.73 7.39 -12.56
C VAL A 163 23.17 8.01 -13.82
N ASP A 164 22.24 7.32 -14.48
CA ASP A 164 21.64 7.78 -15.73
C ASP A 164 20.11 7.59 -15.71
N GLY A 165 19.41 8.69 -15.44
CA GLY A 165 17.95 8.73 -15.41
C GLY A 165 17.28 8.59 -16.78
N ASN A 166 18.03 8.52 -17.87
CA ASN A 166 17.54 8.27 -19.22
C ASN A 166 18.08 6.93 -19.77
N CYS A 167 18.40 5.97 -18.90
CA CYS A 167 18.82 4.63 -19.32
C CYS A 167 17.63 3.74 -19.67
N ALA A 168 17.31 3.60 -20.97
CA ALA A 168 16.18 2.78 -21.44
C ALA A 168 16.27 1.31 -20.96
N ALA A 169 17.47 0.71 -21.02
CA ALA A 169 17.70 -0.66 -20.56
C ALA A 169 17.41 -0.84 -19.07
N ALA A 170 17.67 0.16 -18.23
CA ALA A 170 17.35 0.08 -16.79
C ALA A 170 15.84 0.06 -16.57
N TYR A 171 15.12 0.98 -17.23
CA TYR A 171 13.66 1.03 -17.19
C TYR A 171 13.02 -0.27 -17.70
N TYR A 172 13.47 -0.78 -18.85
CA TYR A 172 12.96 -2.03 -19.40
C TYR A 172 13.11 -3.21 -18.44
N ARG A 173 14.30 -3.40 -17.88
CA ARG A 173 14.59 -4.51 -16.95
C ARG A 173 13.81 -4.38 -15.64
N ARG A 174 13.70 -3.15 -15.11
CA ARG A 174 12.91 -2.87 -13.91
C ARG A 174 11.42 -3.11 -14.13
N GLY A 175 10.89 -2.66 -15.27
CA GLY A 175 9.50 -2.87 -15.65
C GLY A 175 9.17 -4.36 -15.78
N LYS A 176 10.04 -5.15 -16.43
CA LYS A 176 9.89 -6.61 -16.50
C LYS A 176 9.93 -7.30 -15.12
N ALA A 177 10.76 -6.83 -14.20
CA ALA A 177 10.81 -7.37 -12.85
C ALA A 177 9.55 -7.03 -12.05
N ARG A 178 9.08 -5.78 -12.11
CA ARG A 178 7.84 -5.35 -11.45
C ARG A 178 6.61 -6.05 -12.00
N ALA A 179 6.59 -6.37 -13.29
CA ALA A 179 5.50 -7.08 -13.95
C ALA A 179 5.21 -8.49 -13.37
N VAL A 180 6.19 -9.11 -12.70
CA VAL A 180 6.06 -10.44 -12.11
C VAL A 180 5.95 -10.41 -10.58
N MET A 181 5.96 -9.23 -9.96
CA MET A 181 5.77 -9.07 -8.52
C MET A 181 4.29 -9.07 -8.15
N GLU A 182 3.98 -9.64 -6.99
CA GLU A 182 2.61 -9.70 -6.44
C GLU A 182 2.27 -8.47 -5.57
N GLU A 183 3.18 -7.52 -5.47
CA GLU A 183 2.99 -6.31 -4.67
C GLU A 183 1.92 -5.40 -5.29
N GLU A 184 1.07 -4.82 -4.43
CA GLU A 184 0.04 -3.89 -4.86
C GLU A 184 0.67 -2.69 -5.60
N GLY A 185 0.15 -2.37 -6.79
CA GLY A 185 0.69 -1.31 -7.65
C GLY A 185 1.95 -1.68 -8.45
N ALA A 186 2.49 -2.89 -8.32
CA ALA A 186 3.67 -3.30 -9.09
C ALA A 186 3.37 -3.41 -10.60
N MET A 187 2.15 -3.83 -10.93
CA MET A 187 1.71 -3.99 -12.32
C MET A 187 1.63 -2.64 -13.05
N GLU A 188 1.14 -1.60 -12.38
CA GLU A 188 1.08 -0.23 -12.87
C GLU A 188 2.49 0.37 -13.00
N LYS A 189 3.32 0.25 -11.97
CA LYS A 189 4.72 0.71 -12.01
C LYS A 189 5.52 0.03 -13.13
N ALA A 190 5.20 -1.22 -13.46
CA ALA A 190 5.80 -1.92 -14.58
C ALA A 190 5.43 -1.29 -15.93
N VAL A 191 4.18 -0.86 -16.10
CA VAL A 191 3.74 -0.12 -17.29
C VAL A 191 4.51 1.19 -17.43
N ASP A 192 4.66 1.95 -16.35
CA ASP A 192 5.35 3.25 -16.38
C ASP A 192 6.82 3.09 -16.78
N ASP A 193 7.50 2.10 -16.21
CA ASP A 193 8.87 1.77 -16.57
C ASP A 193 8.99 1.30 -18.04
N LEU A 194 8.10 0.42 -18.50
CA LEU A 194 8.13 -0.07 -19.88
C LEU A 194 7.81 1.03 -20.89
N LYS A 195 6.86 1.92 -20.60
CA LYS A 195 6.59 3.13 -21.39
C LYS A 195 7.83 4.01 -21.45
N ARG A 196 8.45 4.29 -20.30
CA ARG A 196 9.66 5.13 -20.26
C ARG A 196 10.80 4.54 -21.08
N ALA A 197 10.96 3.22 -21.09
CA ALA A 197 11.95 2.55 -21.96
C ALA A 197 11.66 2.77 -23.45
N VAL A 198 10.39 2.64 -23.86
CA VAL A 198 9.95 2.90 -25.25
C VAL A 198 10.10 4.37 -25.63
N ASP A 199 9.77 5.30 -24.73
CA ASP A 199 9.90 6.74 -25.00
C ASP A 199 11.36 7.16 -25.23
N ILE A 200 12.32 6.51 -24.56
CA ILE A 200 13.74 6.80 -24.71
C ILE A 200 14.31 6.11 -25.97
N GLU A 201 13.94 4.86 -26.24
CA GLU A 201 14.43 4.07 -27.38
C GLU A 201 13.24 3.45 -28.16
N PRO A 202 12.52 4.23 -28.98
CA PRO A 202 11.29 3.76 -29.65
C PRO A 202 11.53 2.69 -30.71
N GLU A 203 12.74 2.66 -31.28
CA GLU A 203 13.14 1.68 -32.30
C GLU A 203 13.43 0.28 -31.72
N GLU A 204 13.61 0.16 -30.39
CA GLU A 204 13.92 -1.12 -29.75
C GLU A 204 12.64 -1.96 -29.57
N LYS A 205 12.41 -2.84 -30.56
CA LYS A 205 11.24 -3.73 -30.64
C LYS A 205 11.02 -4.58 -29.40
N ARG A 206 12.07 -4.94 -28.64
CA ARG A 206 11.93 -5.70 -27.39
C ARG A 206 11.13 -4.92 -26.34
N TYR A 207 11.33 -3.60 -26.26
CA TYR A 207 10.64 -2.76 -25.28
C TYR A 207 9.17 -2.59 -25.64
N VAL A 208 8.89 -2.30 -26.92
CA VAL A 208 7.54 -2.17 -27.45
C VAL A 208 6.73 -3.45 -27.22
N ARG A 209 7.29 -4.61 -27.60
CA ARG A 209 6.62 -5.91 -27.39
C ARG A 209 6.37 -6.21 -25.91
N ALA A 210 7.32 -5.89 -25.04
CA ALA A 210 7.14 -6.10 -23.60
C ALA A 210 6.04 -5.22 -23.02
N LEU A 211 5.95 -3.95 -23.45
CA LEU A 211 4.86 -3.05 -23.07
C LEU A 211 3.50 -3.57 -23.56
N GLU A 212 3.39 -3.91 -24.84
CA GLU A 212 2.16 -4.46 -25.43
C GLU A 212 1.71 -5.74 -24.73
N GLN A 213 2.64 -6.66 -24.48
CA GLN A 213 2.34 -7.92 -23.80
C GLN A 213 1.89 -7.69 -22.35
N HIS A 214 2.53 -6.77 -21.63
CA HIS A 214 2.15 -6.45 -20.26
C HIS A 214 0.77 -5.78 -20.20
N ILE A 215 0.47 -4.84 -21.11
CA ILE A 215 -0.86 -4.23 -21.24
C ILE A 215 -1.93 -5.29 -21.56
N LYS A 216 -1.62 -6.22 -22.47
CA LYS A 216 -2.52 -7.33 -22.82
C LYS A 216 -2.79 -8.24 -21.64
N ASN A 217 -1.75 -8.60 -20.87
CA ASN A 217 -1.89 -9.41 -19.66
C ASN A 217 -2.72 -8.69 -18.59
N MET A 218 -2.51 -7.37 -18.39
CA MET A 218 -3.36 -6.57 -17.51
C MET A 218 -4.83 -6.58 -17.96
N ALA A 219 -5.08 -6.46 -19.26
CA ALA A 219 -6.44 -6.49 -19.81
C ALA A 219 -7.09 -7.87 -19.62
N LEU A 220 -6.31 -8.95 -19.79
CA LEU A 220 -6.76 -10.32 -19.55
C LEU A 220 -7.08 -10.54 -18.07
N GLU A 221 -6.19 -10.16 -17.15
CA GLU A 221 -6.43 -10.27 -15.71
C GLU A 221 -7.63 -9.42 -15.27
N ARG A 222 -7.81 -8.22 -15.83
CA ARG A 222 -9.01 -7.40 -15.57
C ARG A 222 -10.27 -8.07 -16.11
N GLY A 223 -10.19 -8.69 -17.29
CA GLY A 223 -11.27 -9.46 -17.90
C GLY A 223 -11.64 -10.70 -17.09
N GLU A 224 -10.65 -11.46 -16.61
CA GLU A 224 -10.79 -12.63 -15.76
C GLU A 224 -11.33 -12.24 -14.38
N ARG A 225 -10.77 -11.21 -13.73
CA ARG A 225 -11.32 -10.67 -12.48
C ARG A 225 -12.75 -10.19 -12.66
N ARG A 226 -13.07 -9.52 -13.78
CA ARG A 226 -14.44 -9.12 -14.13
C ARG A 226 -15.33 -10.32 -14.43
N ALA A 227 -14.83 -11.39 -15.02
CA ALA A 227 -15.59 -12.62 -15.29
C ALA A 227 -15.82 -13.43 -14.01
N VAL A 228 -14.84 -13.50 -13.11
CA VAL A 228 -14.97 -14.11 -11.77
C VAL A 228 -15.96 -13.30 -10.93
N PHE A 229 -15.84 -11.96 -10.95
CA PHE A 229 -16.79 -11.06 -10.32
C PHE A 229 -18.18 -11.24 -10.94
N ASN A 230 -18.32 -11.12 -12.26
CA ASN A 230 -19.58 -11.37 -12.95
C ASN A 230 -20.15 -12.76 -12.67
N LYS A 231 -19.33 -13.81 -12.51
CA LYS A 231 -19.76 -15.16 -12.14
C LYS A 231 -20.19 -15.26 -10.67
N MET A 232 -19.56 -14.50 -9.78
CA MET A 232 -20.04 -14.29 -8.41
C MET A 232 -21.41 -13.57 -8.39
N PHE A 233 -21.72 -12.77 -9.41
CA PHE A 233 -23.00 -12.05 -9.54
C PHE A 233 -24.01 -12.68 -10.53
N SER A 234 -23.60 -13.65 -11.34
CA SER A 234 -24.42 -14.34 -12.35
C SER A 234 -24.80 -15.77 -11.95
N SER A 235 -24.33 -16.25 -10.80
CA SER A 235 -24.88 -17.43 -10.11
C SER A 235 -26.28 -17.09 -9.55
N THR A 236 -27.24 -16.94 -10.46
CA THR A 236 -28.70 -17.08 -10.32
C THR A 236 -29.33 -16.73 -8.96
N ARG A 237 -29.37 -15.42 -8.63
CA ARG A 237 -30.60 -14.70 -8.22
C ARG A 237 -30.30 -13.19 -8.20
N GLY A 238 -30.29 -12.59 -9.38
CA GLY A 238 -30.31 -11.13 -9.54
C GLY A 238 -31.65 -10.58 -9.06
N ILE A 239 -31.54 -9.51 -8.27
CA ILE A 239 -32.63 -8.73 -7.70
C ILE A 239 -33.24 -7.90 -8.86
N TYR A 240 -34.56 -7.95 -9.00
CA TYR A 240 -35.40 -7.28 -10.03
C TYR A 240 -35.47 -7.97 -11.40
N ASP A 241 -36.42 -8.89 -11.54
CA ASP A 241 -37.50 -8.68 -12.52
C ASP A 241 -38.79 -9.33 -12.01
N GLU A 242 -39.86 -8.54 -11.92
CA GLU A 242 -41.20 -8.94 -11.50
C GLU A 242 -41.99 -9.38 -12.73
N THR A 243 -42.22 -10.67 -12.90
CA THR A 243 -43.48 -11.20 -13.43
C THR A 243 -43.55 -12.72 -13.18
N GLU A 244 -44.54 -13.07 -12.35
CA GLU A 244 -45.26 -14.34 -12.32
C GLU A 244 -44.50 -15.65 -12.02
N SER A 245 -44.45 -15.91 -10.70
CA SER A 245 -44.99 -17.13 -10.06
C SER A 245 -44.36 -18.49 -10.40
N ARG A 246 -43.62 -19.05 -9.43
CA ARG A 246 -44.12 -20.15 -8.56
C ARG A 246 -43.01 -20.71 -7.66
N SER A 247 -43.32 -20.70 -6.36
CA SER A 247 -42.80 -21.54 -5.28
C SER A 247 -41.30 -21.90 -5.32
N ARG A 248 -40.50 -21.23 -4.49
CA ARG A 248 -39.51 -21.91 -3.65
C ARG A 248 -39.00 -21.00 -2.54
N ASP A 249 -39.48 -21.38 -1.36
CA ASP A 249 -39.25 -20.84 -0.05
C ASP A 249 -37.80 -21.09 0.40
N SER A 250 -37.17 -20.07 0.97
CA SER A 250 -35.94 -20.19 1.77
C SER A 250 -35.83 -18.96 2.66
N SER A 251 -36.62 -18.97 3.73
CA SER A 251 -36.49 -18.11 4.89
C SER A 251 -35.09 -18.23 5.51
N GLY A 252 -34.59 -17.11 6.04
CA GLY A 252 -33.29 -17.03 6.70
C GLY A 252 -33.27 -17.78 8.03
N ILE A 253 -32.20 -18.51 8.28
CA ILE A 253 -31.97 -19.22 9.53
C ILE A 253 -31.46 -18.21 10.58
N LYS A 254 -32.06 -18.24 11.78
CA LYS A 254 -31.64 -17.46 12.95
C LYS A 254 -30.50 -18.20 13.67
N SER A 255 -29.61 -17.49 14.39
CA SER A 255 -28.52 -18.14 15.15
C SER A 255 -28.99 -19.08 16.25
N ASP A 256 -30.24 -18.96 16.68
CA ASP A 256 -30.86 -19.87 17.65
C ASP A 256 -31.47 -21.12 16.97
N ASP A 257 -31.82 -21.06 15.68
CA ASP A 257 -32.34 -22.20 14.87
C ASP A 257 -31.24 -23.22 14.51
N GLU A 258 -29.97 -22.79 14.42
CA GLU A 258 -28.86 -23.69 14.05
C GLU A 258 -28.44 -24.59 15.22
N SER A 259 -28.47 -24.07 16.46
CA SER A 259 -28.31 -24.87 17.68
C SER A 259 -29.42 -25.90 17.84
N ASP A 260 -30.68 -25.50 17.61
CA ASP A 260 -31.83 -26.40 17.69
C ASP A 260 -31.81 -27.46 16.57
N ARG A 261 -31.31 -27.12 15.38
CA ARG A 261 -31.08 -28.09 14.28
C ARG A 261 -29.96 -29.09 14.56
N ILE A 262 -28.85 -28.67 15.16
CA ILE A 262 -27.76 -29.56 15.59
C ILE A 262 -28.24 -30.49 16.71
N LEU A 263 -29.11 -29.99 17.58
CA LEU A 263 -29.76 -30.75 18.64
C LEU A 263 -30.90 -31.65 18.14
N LEU A 264 -31.36 -31.54 16.89
CA LEU A 264 -32.38 -32.44 16.32
C LEU A 264 -31.76 -33.71 15.69
N ASP A 265 -30.43 -33.84 15.70
CA ASP A 265 -29.74 -35.04 15.22
C ASP A 265 -29.68 -36.11 16.33
N ASP A 266 -30.49 -37.16 16.17
CA ASP A 266 -30.63 -38.25 17.13
C ASP A 266 -29.33 -39.07 17.34
N GLU A 267 -28.45 -39.15 16.34
CA GLU A 267 -27.14 -39.82 16.46
C GLU A 267 -26.18 -39.01 17.33
N LEU A 268 -26.22 -37.68 17.22
CA LEU A 268 -25.38 -36.78 18.00
C LEU A 268 -25.83 -36.75 19.47
N LYS A 269 -27.14 -36.74 19.71
CA LYS A 269 -27.75 -36.86 21.05
C LYS A 269 -27.40 -38.18 21.72
N ALA A 270 -27.44 -39.29 20.98
CA ALA A 270 -27.09 -40.61 21.50
C ALA A 270 -25.62 -40.66 21.96
N LYS A 271 -24.69 -40.14 21.15
CA LYS A 271 -23.26 -40.06 21.51
C LYS A 271 -22.98 -39.12 22.68
N ALA A 272 -23.67 -37.98 22.76
CA ALA A 272 -23.51 -37.06 23.89
C ALA A 272 -24.02 -37.68 25.21
N ARG A 273 -25.13 -38.43 25.17
CA ARG A 273 -25.60 -39.24 26.31
C ARG A 273 -24.60 -40.34 26.69
N GLU A 274 -24.04 -41.04 25.71
CA GLU A 274 -23.02 -42.08 25.92
C GLU A 274 -21.74 -41.54 26.58
N MET A 275 -21.39 -40.28 26.29
CA MET A 275 -20.28 -39.56 26.92
C MET A 275 -20.63 -38.93 28.29
N GLY A 276 -21.83 -39.17 28.81
CA GLY A 276 -22.25 -38.74 30.15
C GLY A 276 -22.81 -37.32 30.23
N PHE A 277 -23.18 -36.70 29.11
CA PHE A 277 -23.83 -35.38 29.10
C PHE A 277 -25.36 -35.52 29.23
N ASP A 278 -25.94 -34.72 30.10
CA ASP A 278 -27.40 -34.55 30.20
C ASP A 278 -27.89 -33.64 29.08
N VAL A 279 -28.20 -34.25 27.93
CA VAL A 279 -28.57 -33.53 26.70
C VAL A 279 -29.94 -32.88 26.74
N ASP A 280 -30.76 -33.20 27.74
CA ASP A 280 -32.12 -32.64 27.92
C ASP A 280 -32.11 -31.49 28.96
N SER A 281 -30.95 -31.19 29.55
CA SER A 281 -30.75 -30.10 30.51
C SER A 281 -30.63 -28.75 29.82
N SER A 282 -31.35 -27.75 30.33
CA SER A 282 -31.30 -26.37 29.83
C SER A 282 -29.91 -25.75 29.92
N ALA A 283 -29.08 -26.18 30.88
CA ALA A 283 -27.69 -25.73 31.01
C ALA A 283 -26.79 -26.28 29.90
N PHE A 284 -26.99 -27.53 29.48
CA PHE A 284 -26.28 -28.13 28.35
C PHE A 284 -26.64 -27.44 27.04
N HIS A 285 -27.94 -27.16 26.83
CA HIS A 285 -28.42 -26.41 25.68
C HIS A 285 -27.82 -25.00 25.60
N ALA A 286 -27.74 -24.29 26.73
CA ALA A 286 -27.16 -22.95 26.78
C ALA A 286 -25.65 -22.94 26.48
N GLU A 287 -24.90 -23.88 27.04
CA GLU A 287 -23.44 -24.03 26.83
C GLU A 287 -23.12 -24.42 25.38
N LEU A 288 -23.86 -25.37 24.80
CA LEU A 288 -23.69 -25.80 23.42
C LEU A 288 -24.01 -24.66 22.45
N ALA A 289 -25.10 -23.93 22.66
CA ALA A 289 -25.45 -22.77 21.85
C ALA A 289 -24.40 -21.66 21.96
N SER A 290 -23.78 -21.46 23.14
CA SER A 290 -22.68 -20.50 23.29
C SER A 290 -21.47 -20.87 22.45
N ARG A 291 -21.04 -22.14 22.50
CA ARG A 291 -19.85 -22.59 21.76
C ARG A 291 -20.06 -22.59 20.25
N VAL A 292 -21.27 -22.89 19.78
CA VAL A 292 -21.63 -22.78 18.36
C VAL A 292 -21.58 -21.31 17.91
N ARG A 293 -22.06 -20.37 18.74
CA ARG A 293 -21.97 -18.93 18.44
C ARG A 293 -20.52 -18.44 18.42
N ASP A 294 -19.67 -18.92 19.33
CA ASP A 294 -18.26 -18.54 19.40
C ASP A 294 -17.47 -19.09 18.19
N GLU A 295 -17.72 -20.34 17.77
CA GLU A 295 -17.07 -20.93 16.60
C GLU A 295 -17.47 -20.23 15.29
N ILE A 296 -18.75 -19.86 15.14
CA ILE A 296 -19.23 -19.07 13.99
C ILE A 296 -18.58 -17.68 14.00
N ARG A 297 -18.48 -17.04 15.17
CA ARG A 297 -17.82 -15.74 15.33
C ARG A 297 -16.34 -15.81 15.00
N ASP A 298 -15.64 -16.86 15.42
CA ASP A 298 -14.22 -17.08 15.13
C ASP A 298 -13.98 -17.42 13.67
N SER A 299 -14.87 -18.19 13.04
CA SER A 299 -14.87 -18.45 11.59
C SER A 299 -15.08 -17.16 10.79
N HIS A 300 -16.02 -16.31 11.21
CA HIS A 300 -16.26 -15.00 10.60
C HIS A 300 -15.07 -14.04 10.82
N ARG A 301 -14.45 -14.07 12.00
CA ARG A 301 -13.25 -13.27 12.35
C ARG A 301 -11.99 -13.78 11.63
N SER A 302 -11.90 -15.08 11.33
CA SER A 302 -10.85 -15.67 10.49
C SER A 302 -11.04 -15.25 9.03
N ARG A 303 -12.25 -15.38 8.48
CA ARG A 303 -12.58 -14.90 7.12
C ARG A 303 -12.40 -13.40 6.96
N ALA A 304 -12.74 -12.62 7.98
CA ALA A 304 -12.51 -11.18 7.98
C ALA A 304 -11.02 -10.85 7.97
N ARG A 305 -10.19 -11.57 8.76
CA ARG A 305 -8.73 -11.47 8.70
C ARG A 305 -8.14 -11.84 7.35
N ASP A 306 -8.61 -12.93 6.74
CA ASP A 306 -8.16 -13.37 5.41
C ASP A 306 -8.55 -12.39 4.29
N LEU A 307 -9.60 -11.59 4.51
CA LEU A 307 -10.08 -10.54 3.62
C LEU A 307 -9.59 -9.13 4.03
N GLY A 308 -8.75 -9.03 5.07
CA GLY A 308 -8.20 -7.76 5.55
C GLY A 308 -9.21 -6.80 6.19
N LEU A 309 -10.35 -7.30 6.67
CA LEU A 309 -11.42 -6.53 7.30
C LEU A 309 -11.26 -6.53 8.84
N ASP A 310 -11.14 -5.34 9.43
CA ASP A 310 -11.15 -5.15 10.88
C ASP A 310 -12.60 -5.06 11.38
N LEU A 311 -13.07 -6.08 12.09
CA LEU A 311 -14.44 -6.14 12.62
C LEU A 311 -14.65 -5.21 13.83
N GLU A 312 -13.56 -4.66 14.39
CA GLU A 312 -13.64 -3.67 15.45
C GLU A 312 -13.76 -2.24 14.92
N ASP A 313 -13.60 -2.03 13.60
CA ASP A 313 -13.77 -0.76 12.91
C ASP A 313 -15.23 -0.30 12.95
N ASP A 314 -15.44 0.96 13.35
CA ASP A 314 -16.78 1.53 13.54
C ASP A 314 -17.58 1.59 12.24
N GLN A 315 -16.94 1.72 11.07
CA GLN A 315 -17.62 1.73 9.77
C GLN A 315 -18.08 0.32 9.38
N VAL A 316 -17.31 -0.70 9.73
CA VAL A 316 -17.70 -2.12 9.54
C VAL A 316 -18.84 -2.48 10.48
N LYS A 317 -18.79 -2.01 11.73
CA LYS A 317 -19.89 -2.16 12.71
C LYS A 317 -21.17 -1.47 12.24
N ASP A 318 -21.07 -0.25 11.70
CA ASP A 318 -22.21 0.50 11.17
C ASP A 318 -22.81 -0.15 9.91
N ALA A 319 -21.96 -0.68 9.02
CA ALA A 319 -22.42 -1.43 7.85
C ALA A 319 -23.17 -2.70 8.26
N ILE A 320 -22.64 -3.47 9.22
CA ILE A 320 -23.31 -4.66 9.76
C ILE A 320 -24.66 -4.26 10.40
N ALA A 321 -24.68 -3.22 11.24
CA ALA A 321 -25.88 -2.72 11.90
C ALA A 321 -26.93 -2.15 10.91
N PHE A 322 -26.49 -1.60 9.78
CA PHE A 322 -27.36 -1.16 8.69
C PHE A 322 -28.06 -2.33 8.00
N PHE A 323 -27.32 -3.40 7.69
CA PHE A 323 -27.87 -4.61 7.07
C PHE A 323 -28.79 -5.39 8.01
N GLU A 324 -28.47 -5.44 9.31
CA GLU A 324 -29.34 -6.04 10.34
C GLU A 324 -30.67 -5.28 10.51
N ARG A 325 -30.64 -3.94 10.46
CA ARG A 325 -31.85 -3.10 10.47
C ARG A 325 -32.76 -3.36 9.26
N LYS A 326 -32.16 -3.47 8.06
CA LYS A 326 -32.89 -3.79 6.82
C LYS A 326 -33.52 -5.19 6.85
N ARG A 327 -32.82 -6.16 7.45
CA ARG A 327 -33.31 -7.52 7.64
C ARG A 327 -34.51 -7.59 8.61
N ARG A 328 -34.45 -6.88 9.74
CA ARG A 328 -35.58 -6.82 10.71
C ARG A 328 -36.84 -6.21 10.11
N GLN A 329 -36.71 -5.21 9.24
CA GLN A 329 -37.84 -4.63 8.51
C GLN A 329 -38.52 -5.62 7.55
N ALA A 330 -37.76 -6.55 6.96
CA ALA A 330 -38.30 -7.58 6.08
C ALA A 330 -39.01 -8.72 6.85
N GLU A 331 -38.56 -9.03 8.08
CA GLU A 331 -39.12 -10.11 8.92
C GLU A 331 -40.51 -9.78 9.52
N LEU A 332 -40.86 -8.49 9.65
CA LEU A 332 -42.19 -8.04 10.13
C LEU A 332 -43.33 -8.26 9.14
N THR A 333 -43.06 -8.78 7.93
CA THR A 333 -44.02 -8.79 6.81
C THR A 333 -44.44 -10.18 6.30
N LYS A 334 -44.00 -11.28 6.92
CA LYS A 334 -44.28 -12.64 6.41
C LYS A 334 -44.67 -13.64 7.50
N ASP A 335 -45.98 -13.85 7.63
CA ASP A 335 -46.57 -15.06 8.19
C ASP A 335 -46.89 -16.07 7.07
N SER A 336 -46.61 -17.36 7.35
CA SER A 336 -47.10 -18.60 6.70
C SER A 336 -46.32 -19.25 5.50
N VAL A 337 -45.78 -20.45 5.80
CA VAL A 337 -45.78 -21.77 5.09
C VAL A 337 -44.73 -22.13 3.99
N ASP A 338 -43.76 -22.96 4.41
CA ASP A 338 -43.37 -24.36 4.06
C ASP A 338 -42.93 -24.87 2.65
N VAL A 339 -41.63 -25.24 2.57
CA VAL A 339 -40.90 -26.45 2.07
C VAL A 339 -41.00 -26.99 0.62
N SER A 340 -39.84 -27.13 -0.07
CA SER A 340 -39.23 -28.43 -0.50
C SER A 340 -37.99 -28.30 -1.44
N HIS A 341 -37.12 -29.32 -1.35
CA HIS A 341 -35.66 -29.39 -1.49
C HIS A 341 -35.06 -29.60 -2.91
N SER A 342 -33.75 -29.33 -3.05
CA SER A 342 -32.87 -29.85 -4.12
C SER A 342 -31.66 -30.61 -3.54
N ARG A 343 -31.23 -31.67 -4.25
CA ARG A 343 -30.26 -32.71 -3.81
C ARG A 343 -28.81 -32.23 -3.68
N ILE A 344 -28.47 -31.07 -4.23
CA ILE A 344 -27.10 -30.50 -4.20
C ILE A 344 -26.78 -29.90 -2.82
N ALA A 345 -27.80 -29.35 -2.14
CA ALA A 345 -27.67 -28.85 -0.77
C ALA A 345 -27.34 -29.98 0.22
N ARG A 346 -27.86 -31.19 0.00
CA ARG A 346 -27.56 -32.36 0.85
C ARG A 346 -26.09 -32.74 0.77
N TRP A 347 -25.47 -32.73 -0.40
CA TRP A 347 -24.06 -33.13 -0.55
C TRP A 347 -23.09 -32.17 0.17
N PHE A 348 -23.34 -30.86 0.08
CA PHE A 348 -22.54 -29.85 0.81
C PHE A 348 -22.73 -29.94 2.33
N ILE A 349 -23.96 -30.19 2.79
CA ILE A 349 -24.25 -30.36 4.23
C ILE A 349 -23.56 -31.61 4.77
N HIS A 350 -23.55 -32.72 4.04
CA HIS A 350 -22.88 -33.95 4.49
C HIS A 350 -21.35 -33.81 4.51
N ALA A 351 -20.75 -33.05 3.58
CA ALA A 351 -19.32 -32.78 3.57
C ALA A 351 -18.89 -31.87 4.74
N LEU A 352 -19.71 -30.87 5.08
CA LEU A 352 -19.49 -30.00 6.22
C LEU A 352 -19.65 -30.76 7.55
N LEU A 353 -20.68 -31.61 7.66
CA LEU A 353 -20.94 -32.45 8.83
C LEU A 353 -19.79 -33.44 9.05
N ALA A 354 -19.26 -34.06 7.98
CA ALA A 354 -18.11 -34.97 8.06
C ALA A 354 -16.84 -34.27 8.56
N ALA A 355 -16.59 -33.02 8.15
CA ALA A 355 -15.44 -32.23 8.61
C ALA A 355 -15.55 -31.85 10.09
N VAL A 356 -16.77 -31.51 10.55
CA VAL A 356 -17.06 -31.20 11.96
C VAL A 356 -16.92 -32.45 12.83
N VAL A 357 -17.47 -33.59 12.41
CA VAL A 357 -17.36 -34.87 13.13
C VAL A 357 -15.89 -35.32 13.21
N ALA A 358 -15.10 -35.16 12.15
CA ALA A 358 -13.68 -35.49 12.15
C ALA A 358 -12.86 -34.63 13.13
N ARG A 359 -13.15 -33.32 13.21
CA ARG A 359 -12.52 -32.42 14.19
C ARG A 359 -12.95 -32.72 15.62
N PHE A 360 -14.22 -33.05 15.83
CA PHE A 360 -14.73 -33.40 17.17
C PHE A 360 -14.14 -34.74 17.66
N ALA A 361 -14.05 -35.74 16.79
CA ALA A 361 -13.38 -37.01 17.09
C ALA A 361 -11.89 -36.83 17.39
N TYR A 362 -11.22 -35.90 16.72
CA TYR A 362 -9.82 -35.55 17.01
C TYR A 362 -9.67 -34.91 18.41
N VAL A 363 -10.55 -33.98 18.77
CA VAL A 363 -10.54 -33.33 20.10
C VAL A 363 -10.85 -34.35 21.20
N ILE A 364 -11.83 -35.23 21.02
CA ILE A 364 -12.13 -36.34 21.96
C ILE A 364 -10.91 -37.28 22.10
N ARG A 365 -10.23 -37.61 21.00
CA ARG A 365 -9.01 -38.43 21.03
C ARG A 365 -7.87 -37.76 21.81
N VAL A 366 -7.74 -36.43 21.72
CA VAL A 366 -6.73 -35.67 22.48
C VAL A 366 -7.09 -35.62 23.97
N LEU A 367 -8.37 -35.45 24.31
CA LEU A 367 -8.85 -35.39 25.69
C LEU A 367 -8.91 -36.78 26.37
N SER A 368 -9.09 -37.86 25.62
CA SER A 368 -9.06 -39.24 26.15
C SER A 368 -7.65 -39.71 26.50
N ARG A 369 -6.59 -39.03 26.04
CA ARG A 369 -5.19 -39.32 26.41
C ARG A 369 -4.77 -38.72 27.76
N THR A 370 -5.57 -37.86 28.38
CA THR A 370 -5.23 -37.20 29.66
C THR A 370 -5.85 -37.85 30.89
N ARG A 371 -6.48 -39.03 30.76
CA ARG A 371 -6.90 -39.86 31.90
C ARG A 371 -6.23 -41.23 31.89
N SER A 372 -5.17 -41.37 32.69
CA SER A 372 -4.74 -42.66 33.24
C SER A 372 -4.41 -42.45 34.72
N PRO A 373 -4.81 -43.37 35.62
CA PRO A 373 -4.62 -43.24 37.07
C PRO A 373 -3.18 -43.57 37.47
N PRO A 374 -2.73 -43.21 38.70
CA PRO A 374 -1.33 -43.29 39.07
C PRO A 374 -0.93 -44.73 39.44
N PRO A 375 0.33 -45.13 39.20
CA PRO A 375 0.94 -46.24 39.92
C PRO A 375 1.98 -45.77 40.95
N GLN A 376 2.15 -46.62 41.95
CA GLN A 376 2.80 -46.45 43.24
C GLN A 376 4.34 -46.55 43.19
N CYS A 377 4.95 -46.29 44.36
CA CYS A 377 6.37 -46.10 44.70
C CYS A 377 7.41 -47.21 44.35
N ALA A 378 8.65 -46.71 44.08
CA ALA A 378 10.01 -47.15 44.47
C ALA A 378 10.72 -48.35 43.74
N PRO A 379 12.09 -48.47 43.77
CA PRO A 379 13.19 -47.46 43.79
C PRO A 379 14.44 -47.77 42.89
N LEU A 380 15.40 -46.81 42.86
CA LEU A 380 16.88 -46.92 42.69
C LEU A 380 17.54 -47.37 41.35
N ARG A 381 18.33 -46.48 40.71
CA ARG A 381 19.84 -46.51 40.66
C ARG A 381 20.50 -45.45 39.75
N ALA A 382 21.63 -44.96 40.28
CA ALA A 382 22.71 -44.07 39.82
C ALA A 382 23.18 -44.08 38.34
N MET A 383 23.64 -42.90 37.87
CA MET A 383 25.02 -42.56 37.39
C MET A 383 24.95 -41.24 36.57
N ALA A 384 25.50 -40.10 37.01
CA ALA A 384 26.91 -39.66 37.08
C ALA A 384 27.46 -39.02 35.77
N ARG A 385 27.87 -37.74 35.91
CA ARG A 385 28.98 -37.01 35.23
C ARG A 385 28.76 -36.57 33.77
N ALA A 386 29.28 -35.44 33.27
CA ALA A 386 30.18 -34.42 33.82
C ALA A 386 30.06 -33.09 33.05
N ARG A 387 30.37 -31.99 33.76
CA ARG A 387 30.74 -30.67 33.24
C ARG A 387 32.18 -30.70 32.70
N SER A 388 32.52 -29.81 31.77
CA SER A 388 33.80 -29.08 31.85
C SER A 388 33.71 -27.69 31.22
N THR A 389 33.89 -26.71 32.10
CA THR A 389 34.29 -25.31 31.91
C THR A 389 35.76 -25.20 31.48
N PHE A 390 36.14 -24.09 30.82
CA PHE A 390 37.41 -23.31 31.00
C PHE A 390 37.53 -22.32 29.83
N SER A 391 38.19 -21.15 29.88
CA SER A 391 38.40 -20.10 30.87
C SER A 391 39.03 -18.92 30.10
N LEU A 392 38.79 -17.72 30.60
CA LEU A 392 39.26 -16.39 30.22
C LEU A 392 40.78 -16.25 29.92
N ARG A 393 41.14 -15.28 29.05
CA ARG A 393 42.14 -14.26 29.44
C ARG A 393 42.10 -12.98 28.61
N ALA A 394 42.24 -11.87 29.32
CA ALA A 394 42.18 -10.48 28.89
C ALA A 394 43.55 -9.88 28.54
N LYS A 395 43.50 -8.67 27.94
CA LYS A 395 44.40 -7.48 28.02
C LYS A 395 44.42 -6.80 26.63
N SER A 396 44.59 -5.50 26.40
CA SER A 396 44.55 -4.22 27.13
C SER A 396 45.10 -3.18 26.14
N GLY A 397 44.58 -1.94 26.04
CA GLY A 397 45.32 -0.88 25.31
C GLY A 397 44.48 0.17 24.57
N ARG A 398 44.34 1.35 25.20
CA ARG A 398 44.02 2.67 24.60
C ARG A 398 45.36 3.43 24.39
N PRO A 399 45.49 4.54 23.60
CA PRO A 399 44.64 5.77 23.65
C PRO A 399 44.39 6.47 22.28
N SER A 400 43.26 7.19 22.11
CA SER A 400 43.05 8.66 22.13
C SER A 400 43.74 9.50 21.03
N SER A 401 42.95 10.12 20.15
CA SER A 401 43.07 11.56 19.81
C SER A 401 41.87 12.02 18.98
N ALA A 402 41.21 13.08 19.44
CA ALA A 402 40.17 13.82 18.72
C ALA A 402 40.79 14.81 17.73
N ASN A 403 40.10 15.09 16.62
CA ASN A 403 40.11 16.43 16.04
C ASN A 403 38.86 16.66 15.18
N ALA A 404 38.19 17.77 15.49
CA ALA A 404 37.01 18.28 14.83
C ALA A 404 37.39 19.07 13.56
N LEU A 405 36.61 18.95 12.48
CA LEU A 405 36.63 19.95 11.42
C LEU A 405 35.21 20.29 10.92
N ARG A 406 34.98 21.59 10.82
CA ARG A 406 33.74 22.32 10.52
C ARG A 406 33.18 22.00 9.13
N SER A 407 31.84 21.97 9.07
CA SER A 407 31.04 21.89 7.85
C SER A 407 31.04 23.21 7.06
N ARG A 408 31.14 23.11 5.72
CA ARG A 408 30.71 24.16 4.78
C ARG A 408 29.60 23.56 3.91
N LYS A 409 28.39 24.13 4.02
CA LYS A 409 27.22 23.82 3.17
C LYS A 409 27.48 24.33 1.74
N VAL A 410 27.25 23.49 0.75
CA VAL A 410 27.04 23.89 -0.66
C VAL A 410 25.68 23.32 -1.07
N THR A 411 24.76 24.20 -1.47
CA THR A 411 23.39 23.90 -1.88
C THR A 411 23.37 23.55 -3.38
N ALA A 412 22.77 22.40 -3.73
CA ALA A 412 22.54 21.97 -5.11
C ALA A 412 21.19 22.52 -5.63
N ARG A 413 21.16 23.01 -6.89
CA ARG A 413 19.94 23.52 -7.55
C ARG A 413 18.99 22.38 -7.98
N PRO A 414 17.65 22.55 -7.95
CA PRO A 414 16.69 21.49 -8.26
C PRO A 414 16.35 21.40 -9.77
N ARG A 415 15.83 20.24 -10.20
CA ARG A 415 15.42 19.89 -11.58
C ARG A 415 14.08 20.56 -11.98
N PRO A 416 13.86 20.90 -13.26
CA PRO A 416 12.86 21.89 -13.69
C PRO A 416 11.37 21.58 -13.41
N LYS A 417 10.92 20.31 -13.35
CA LYS A 417 9.50 19.99 -13.07
C LYS A 417 9.13 20.13 -11.58
N ILE A 418 10.00 19.67 -10.67
CA ILE A 418 9.80 19.84 -9.23
C ILE A 418 9.83 21.34 -8.90
N VAL A 419 10.77 22.06 -9.53
CA VAL A 419 10.87 23.51 -9.42
C VAL A 419 9.57 24.18 -9.83
N GLN A 420 8.97 23.84 -10.98
CA GLN A 420 7.74 24.48 -11.43
C GLN A 420 6.53 24.28 -10.49
N HIS A 421 6.30 23.07 -9.96
CA HIS A 421 5.17 22.82 -9.05
C HIS A 421 5.43 23.42 -7.66
N GLN A 422 6.67 23.33 -7.19
CA GLN A 422 7.09 23.97 -5.95
C GLN A 422 7.08 25.50 -6.09
N GLU A 423 7.39 26.03 -7.26
CA GLU A 423 7.22 27.44 -7.56
C GLU A 423 5.73 27.75 -7.57
N ILE A 424 4.85 27.16 -8.37
CA ILE A 424 3.43 27.54 -8.42
C ILE A 424 2.69 27.36 -7.07
N ALA A 425 2.97 26.29 -6.32
CA ALA A 425 2.35 26.07 -5.00
C ALA A 425 2.92 26.99 -3.90
N PHE A 426 4.13 27.54 -4.07
CA PHE A 426 4.83 28.34 -3.05
C PHE A 426 5.33 29.73 -3.54
N LEU A 427 5.01 30.18 -4.76
CA LEU A 427 5.68 31.29 -5.47
C LEU A 427 5.36 32.67 -4.93
N ASP A 428 4.38 32.79 -4.04
CA ASP A 428 3.97 34.10 -3.60
C ASP A 428 3.80 34.10 -2.09
N ASP A 429 4.61 34.91 -1.41
CA ASP A 429 4.23 35.52 -0.12
C ASP A 429 2.84 36.20 -0.20
N VAL A 430 2.32 36.43 -1.41
CA VAL A 430 0.94 36.82 -1.69
C VAL A 430 -0.04 35.65 -1.57
N GLY A 431 0.29 34.42 -1.98
CA GLY A 431 -0.65 33.30 -2.03
C GLY A 431 -1.03 32.74 -0.67
N ALA A 432 -0.08 32.61 0.26
CA ALA A 432 -0.36 32.05 1.58
C ALA A 432 -1.28 32.94 2.44
N GLU A 433 -1.18 34.27 2.27
CA GLU A 433 -1.90 35.27 3.05
C GLU A 433 -3.06 35.93 2.28
N ALA A 434 -3.05 35.95 0.93
CA ALA A 434 -4.13 36.53 0.13
C ALA A 434 -5.45 35.83 0.43
N ASP A 435 -6.49 36.64 0.57
CA ASP A 435 -7.84 36.13 0.73
C ASP A 435 -8.24 35.33 -0.50
N ASP A 436 -8.89 34.19 -0.27
CA ASP A 436 -9.25 33.26 -1.35
C ASP A 436 -10.14 33.94 -2.41
N ALA A 437 -10.89 34.97 -2.00
CA ALA A 437 -11.74 35.78 -2.86
C ALA A 437 -10.96 36.70 -3.82
N ASP A 438 -9.71 37.05 -3.50
CA ASP A 438 -8.88 37.97 -4.29
C ASP A 438 -8.01 37.27 -5.34
N ILE A 439 -8.08 35.93 -5.39
CA ILE A 439 -7.32 35.12 -6.34
C ILE A 439 -7.90 35.36 -7.74
N PRO A 440 -7.10 35.79 -8.73
CA PRO A 440 -7.61 36.23 -10.04
C PRO A 440 -8.07 35.03 -10.88
N LEU A 441 -9.34 34.66 -10.73
CA LEU A 441 -10.00 33.57 -11.42
C LEU A 441 -11.15 34.09 -12.29
N ALA A 442 -11.43 33.39 -13.40
CA ALA A 442 -12.62 33.66 -14.19
C ALA A 442 -13.88 33.38 -13.35
N SER A 443 -14.84 34.31 -13.33
CA SER A 443 -16.11 34.17 -12.61
C SER A 443 -17.30 34.18 -13.56
N PRO A 444 -18.44 33.53 -13.21
CA PRO A 444 -19.65 33.63 -14.01
C PRO A 444 -20.18 35.07 -14.08
N SER A 445 -20.38 35.60 -15.28
CA SER A 445 -20.91 36.96 -15.45
C SER A 445 -22.41 37.04 -15.17
N GLU A 446 -22.97 38.26 -15.15
CA GLU A 446 -24.42 38.46 -14.99
C GLU A 446 -25.24 37.72 -16.05
N ARG A 447 -24.71 37.63 -17.26
CA ARG A 447 -25.34 36.97 -18.41
C ARG A 447 -25.37 35.45 -18.27
N CYS A 448 -24.55 34.88 -17.39
CA CYS A 448 -24.53 33.45 -17.13
C CYS A 448 -25.82 33.01 -16.43
N GLU A 449 -26.55 32.07 -17.02
CA GLU A 449 -27.68 31.42 -16.35
C GLU A 449 -27.14 30.42 -15.31
N ALA A 450 -27.59 30.50 -14.05
CA ALA A 450 -27.08 29.66 -12.97
C ALA A 450 -27.25 28.16 -13.25
N LYS A 451 -28.38 27.75 -13.84
CA LYS A 451 -28.66 26.36 -14.24
C LYS A 451 -27.63 25.77 -15.23
N SER A 452 -26.93 26.61 -15.98
CA SER A 452 -25.93 26.19 -16.96
C SER A 452 -24.57 25.88 -16.33
N LEU A 453 -24.34 26.28 -15.07
CA LEU A 453 -23.14 25.96 -14.32
C LEU A 453 -23.17 24.50 -13.81
N PRO A 454 -22.01 23.90 -13.47
CA PRO A 454 -21.97 22.60 -12.81
C PRO A 454 -22.81 22.61 -11.52
N ALA A 455 -23.49 21.50 -11.24
CA ALA A 455 -24.17 21.27 -9.97
C ALA A 455 -23.22 20.67 -8.91
N LEU A 456 -22.11 20.08 -9.36
CA LEU A 456 -21.08 19.51 -8.50
C LEU A 456 -19.71 19.71 -9.13
N ILE A 457 -18.77 20.26 -8.38
CA ILE A 457 -17.37 20.36 -8.79
C ILE A 457 -16.55 19.39 -7.94
N VAL A 458 -15.79 18.54 -8.61
CA VAL A 458 -15.01 17.46 -8.00
C VAL A 458 -13.54 17.75 -8.19
N TYR A 459 -12.75 17.59 -7.14
CA TYR A 459 -11.30 17.77 -7.16
C TYR A 459 -10.59 16.46 -6.80
N ASP A 460 -9.51 16.14 -7.50
CA ASP A 460 -8.44 15.32 -6.93
C ASP A 460 -7.69 16.10 -5.82
N LEU A 461 -6.76 15.44 -5.12
CA LEU A 461 -5.99 16.03 -4.04
C LEU A 461 -4.51 16.20 -4.41
N ASP A 462 -3.82 15.07 -4.54
CA ASP A 462 -2.37 15.02 -4.72
C ASP A 462 -1.98 15.66 -6.06
N ASP A 463 -1.14 16.69 -6.01
CA ASP A 463 -0.68 17.47 -7.16
C ASP A 463 -1.81 18.11 -8.00
N THR A 464 -3.01 18.22 -7.42
CA THR A 464 -4.14 18.97 -7.97
C THR A 464 -4.54 20.12 -7.03
N VAL A 465 -4.80 19.81 -5.76
CA VAL A 465 -5.13 20.80 -4.71
C VAL A 465 -3.89 21.22 -3.94
N TRP A 466 -2.94 20.30 -3.72
CA TRP A 466 -1.70 20.59 -2.99
C TRP A 466 -0.47 19.93 -3.61
N PHE A 467 0.70 20.45 -3.23
CA PHE A 467 2.00 19.88 -3.52
C PHE A 467 2.93 20.04 -2.31
N PRO A 468 3.85 19.11 -2.01
CA PRO A 468 4.10 17.82 -2.69
C PRO A 468 2.95 16.81 -2.57
N GLU A 469 2.98 15.74 -3.37
CA GLU A 469 2.09 14.60 -3.18
C GLU A 469 2.38 13.88 -1.85
N LEU A 470 1.38 13.27 -1.22
CA LEU A 470 1.56 12.66 0.10
C LEU A 470 2.63 11.57 0.18
N TYR A 471 2.94 10.89 -0.93
CA TYR A 471 4.04 9.90 -0.94
C TYR A 471 5.44 10.51 -0.98
N MET A 472 5.54 11.80 -1.34
CA MET A 472 6.81 12.53 -1.37
C MET A 472 7.25 13.01 0.02
N LEU A 473 6.32 13.08 0.98
CA LEU A 473 6.57 13.52 2.35
C LEU A 473 7.30 12.43 3.16
N ARG A 474 8.37 12.82 3.88
CA ARG A 474 9.24 11.88 4.61
C ARG A 474 8.75 11.58 6.01
N GLY A 475 8.19 12.57 6.69
CA GLY A 475 7.76 12.49 8.09
C GLY A 475 6.29 12.17 8.26
N GLY A 476 5.43 12.69 7.39
CA GLY A 476 4.00 12.47 7.46
C GLY A 476 3.35 13.04 8.72
N ALA A 477 2.22 12.44 9.13
CA ALA A 477 1.50 12.87 10.32
C ALA A 477 2.34 12.69 11.62
N PRO A 478 2.12 13.53 12.66
CA PRO A 478 1.11 14.60 12.71
C PRO A 478 1.53 15.83 11.88
N PHE A 479 0.58 16.40 11.14
CA PHE A 479 0.84 17.65 10.42
C PHE A 479 0.64 18.85 11.34
N LYS A 480 1.59 19.79 11.28
CA LYS A 480 1.51 21.08 11.97
C LYS A 480 1.09 22.15 10.98
N LYS A 481 -0.02 22.81 11.26
CA LYS A 481 -0.47 23.96 10.45
C LYS A 481 0.52 25.11 10.59
N LEU A 482 0.97 25.67 9.46
CA LEU A 482 1.81 26.87 9.41
C LEU A 482 0.97 28.10 9.07
N THR A 483 0.18 28.02 7.99
CA THR A 483 -0.74 29.08 7.54
C THR A 483 -2.08 28.46 7.11
N LYS A 484 -3.01 29.27 6.59
CA LYS A 484 -4.24 28.75 5.95
C LYS A 484 -3.97 27.83 4.75
N ALA A 485 -2.82 27.99 4.10
CA ALA A 485 -2.46 27.29 2.87
C ALA A 485 -1.32 26.27 3.03
N HIS A 486 -0.59 26.28 4.16
CA HIS A 486 0.63 25.48 4.36
C HIS A 486 0.61 24.68 5.67
N CYS A 487 1.12 23.44 5.60
CA CYS A 487 1.39 22.58 6.75
C CYS A 487 2.82 22.02 6.68
N GLU A 488 3.35 21.66 7.85
CA GLU A 488 4.64 20.98 8.02
C GLU A 488 4.39 19.55 8.50
N ASP A 489 5.14 18.58 7.97
CA ASP A 489 5.09 17.18 8.39
C ASP A 489 6.02 16.90 9.59
N GLY A 490 5.97 15.69 10.14
CA GLY A 490 6.78 15.29 11.31
C GLY A 490 8.30 15.29 11.09
N SER A 491 8.78 15.48 9.86
CA SER A 491 10.20 15.61 9.49
C SER A 491 10.59 17.03 9.08
N GLY A 492 9.66 17.99 9.13
CA GLY A 492 9.89 19.37 8.73
C GLY A 492 9.68 19.64 7.23
N ASP A 493 9.14 18.69 6.46
CA ASP A 493 8.79 18.92 5.05
C ASP A 493 7.49 19.72 4.96
N VAL A 494 7.45 20.75 4.12
CA VAL A 494 6.28 21.63 3.96
C VAL A 494 5.43 21.17 2.77
N ILE A 495 4.12 21.12 3.00
CA ILE A 495 3.08 20.88 1.99
C ILE A 495 2.17 22.11 1.89
N GLY A 496 1.90 22.56 0.66
CA GLY A 496 1.17 23.78 0.35
C GLY A 496 0.03 23.56 -0.65
N THR A 497 -1.05 24.32 -0.52
CA THR A 497 -2.17 24.31 -1.48
C THR A 497 -1.94 25.26 -2.64
N TYR A 498 -2.33 24.85 -3.84
CA TYR A 498 -2.36 25.74 -4.99
C TYR A 498 -3.39 26.85 -4.77
N ALA A 499 -2.99 28.12 -4.96
CA ALA A 499 -3.86 29.28 -4.76
C ALA A 499 -5.17 29.16 -5.57
N SER A 500 -5.08 28.79 -6.86
CA SER A 500 -6.27 28.63 -7.70
C SER A 500 -7.20 27.49 -7.24
N ALA A 501 -6.70 26.46 -6.56
CA ALA A 501 -7.57 25.45 -5.93
C ALA A 501 -8.39 26.07 -4.80
N ARG A 502 -7.76 26.83 -3.91
CA ARG A 502 -8.50 27.48 -2.82
C ARG A 502 -9.47 28.54 -3.32
N GLY A 503 -9.01 29.40 -4.24
CA GLY A 503 -9.83 30.46 -4.81
C GLY A 503 -11.04 29.93 -5.57
N SER A 504 -10.90 28.84 -6.33
CA SER A 504 -12.01 28.24 -7.07
C SER A 504 -13.03 27.58 -6.13
N MET A 505 -12.58 26.93 -5.07
CA MET A 505 -13.47 26.42 -4.01
C MET A 505 -14.19 27.57 -3.29
N ALA A 506 -13.48 28.62 -2.90
CA ALA A 506 -14.09 29.79 -2.27
C ALA A 506 -15.12 30.47 -3.18
N MET A 507 -14.78 30.69 -4.46
CA MET A 507 -15.71 31.23 -5.47
C MET A 507 -16.95 30.37 -5.64
N THR A 508 -16.80 29.03 -5.63
CA THR A 508 -17.94 28.11 -5.71
C THR A 508 -18.90 28.28 -4.52
N LEU A 509 -18.37 28.60 -3.34
CA LEU A 509 -19.16 28.76 -2.11
C LEU A 509 -19.79 30.16 -1.96
N THR A 510 -19.16 31.19 -2.51
CA THR A 510 -19.54 32.60 -2.26
C THR A 510 -20.21 33.29 -3.44
N HIS A 511 -19.93 32.85 -4.67
CA HIS A 511 -20.44 33.54 -5.85
C HIS A 511 -21.93 33.25 -6.08
N LYS A 512 -22.72 34.31 -6.24
CA LYS A 512 -24.18 34.24 -6.33
C LYS A 512 -24.72 33.22 -7.33
N LYS A 513 -24.09 33.08 -8.50
CA LYS A 513 -24.54 32.14 -9.56
C LYS A 513 -24.31 30.67 -9.16
N PHE A 514 -23.24 30.35 -8.44
CA PHE A 514 -23.01 29.00 -7.92
C PHE A 514 -23.96 28.68 -6.76
N ILE A 515 -24.22 29.66 -5.89
CA ILE A 515 -25.21 29.53 -4.80
C ILE A 515 -26.60 29.30 -5.38
N GLU A 516 -27.02 30.10 -6.37
CA GLU A 516 -28.32 29.95 -7.06
C GLU A 516 -28.44 28.58 -7.75
N ARG A 517 -27.35 28.07 -8.33
CA ARG A 517 -27.28 26.71 -8.89
C ARG A 517 -27.40 25.63 -7.82
N GLY A 518 -27.08 25.93 -6.56
CA GLY A 518 -26.89 24.92 -5.51
C GLY A 518 -25.64 24.06 -5.76
N CYS A 519 -24.60 24.66 -6.37
CA CYS A 519 -23.36 23.96 -6.67
C CYS A 519 -22.65 23.51 -5.38
N ARG A 520 -22.24 22.25 -5.34
CA ARG A 520 -21.51 21.66 -4.20
C ARG A 520 -20.10 21.26 -4.62
N ILE A 521 -19.26 20.98 -3.62
CA ILE A 521 -17.87 20.55 -3.82
C ILE A 521 -17.71 19.10 -3.34
N ALA A 522 -16.97 18.31 -4.10
CA ALA A 522 -16.58 16.95 -3.73
C ALA A 522 -15.08 16.71 -3.93
N ILE A 523 -14.57 15.70 -3.24
CA ILE A 523 -13.22 15.18 -3.38
C ILE A 523 -13.30 13.74 -3.89
N ALA A 524 -12.49 13.42 -4.89
CA ALA A 524 -12.23 12.06 -5.33
C ALA A 524 -10.71 11.87 -5.33
N SER A 525 -10.14 11.05 -4.45
CA SER A 525 -8.69 10.80 -4.42
C SER A 525 -8.37 9.31 -4.33
N ARG A 526 -7.32 8.91 -5.05
CA ARG A 526 -6.80 7.53 -5.04
C ARG A 526 -5.72 7.29 -3.99
N THR A 527 -5.40 8.29 -3.18
CA THR A 527 -4.30 8.19 -2.22
C THR A 527 -4.55 7.07 -1.21
N HIS A 528 -3.52 6.25 -0.97
CA HIS A 528 -3.54 5.21 0.08
C HIS A 528 -3.29 5.83 1.48
N ARG A 529 -2.98 7.13 1.55
CA ARG A 529 -2.72 7.87 2.78
C ARG A 529 -3.96 8.64 3.25
N GLY A 530 -5.13 7.99 3.24
CA GLY A 530 -6.41 8.64 3.51
C GLY A 530 -6.48 9.36 4.86
N LYS A 531 -5.83 8.83 5.91
CA LYS A 531 -5.74 9.51 7.22
C LYS A 531 -4.98 10.83 7.13
N TRP A 532 -3.88 10.88 6.36
CA TRP A 532 -3.08 12.09 6.18
C TRP A 532 -3.83 13.12 5.33
N ALA A 533 -4.48 12.68 4.27
CA ALA A 533 -5.29 13.54 3.42
C ALA A 533 -6.41 14.24 4.22
N ARG A 534 -7.13 13.51 5.07
CA ARG A 534 -8.17 14.09 5.93
C ARG A 534 -7.59 15.08 6.96
N ASP A 535 -6.49 14.72 7.62
CA ASP A 535 -5.82 15.63 8.58
C ASP A 535 -5.37 16.94 7.91
N LEU A 536 -4.89 16.89 6.67
CA LEU A 536 -4.55 18.08 5.89
C LEU A 536 -5.78 18.89 5.46
N MET A 537 -6.86 18.22 5.02
CA MET A 537 -8.13 18.90 4.72
C MET A 537 -8.73 19.60 5.95
N ASP A 538 -8.50 19.09 7.16
CA ASP A 538 -8.92 19.74 8.40
C ASP A 538 -8.04 20.96 8.77
N LYS A 539 -6.80 21.02 8.27
CA LYS A 539 -5.86 22.11 8.58
C LYS A 539 -5.88 23.23 7.55
N PHE A 540 -5.97 22.90 6.26
CA PHE A 540 -6.10 23.90 5.20
C PHE A 540 -7.44 24.63 5.32
N GLU A 541 -7.44 25.94 5.10
CA GLU A 541 -8.66 26.75 5.14
C GLU A 541 -9.04 27.25 3.75
N ILE A 542 -10.34 27.22 3.50
CA ILE A 542 -11.02 27.83 2.36
C ILE A 542 -12.04 28.80 2.93
N ASN A 543 -11.94 30.09 2.59
CA ASN A 543 -12.87 31.13 3.00
C ASN A 543 -13.09 31.15 4.54
N GLY A 544 -12.01 31.03 5.31
CA GLY A 544 -12.03 31.05 6.78
C GLY A 544 -12.58 29.79 7.46
N ALA A 545 -12.81 28.70 6.72
CA ALA A 545 -13.26 27.42 7.28
C ALA A 545 -12.33 26.27 6.83
N PRO A 546 -12.19 25.18 7.62
CA PRO A 546 -11.46 24.00 7.18
C PRO A 546 -11.97 23.45 5.85
N MET A 547 -11.07 23.09 4.94
CA MET A 547 -11.40 22.55 3.61
C MET A 547 -12.33 21.33 3.71
N SER A 548 -12.19 20.51 4.74
CA SER A 548 -13.08 19.37 5.03
C SER A 548 -14.55 19.76 5.21
N ARG A 549 -14.84 20.96 5.73
CA ARG A 549 -16.22 21.47 5.88
C ARG A 549 -16.79 22.06 4.60
N CYS A 550 -15.92 22.45 3.67
CA CYS A 550 -16.29 22.97 2.35
C CYS A 550 -16.64 21.85 1.36
N CYS A 551 -16.11 20.64 1.56
CA CYS A 551 -16.29 19.49 0.68
C CYS A 551 -17.39 18.55 1.22
N VAL A 552 -18.54 18.51 0.54
CA VAL A 552 -19.72 17.76 1.01
C VAL A 552 -19.57 16.25 0.83
N PHE A 553 -18.89 15.83 -0.24
CA PHE A 553 -18.67 14.41 -0.56
C PHE A 553 -17.18 14.15 -0.65
N VAL A 554 -16.66 13.23 0.18
CA VAL A 554 -15.23 12.94 0.25
C VAL A 554 -14.99 11.46 0.02
N GLU A 555 -14.53 11.13 -1.18
CA GLU A 555 -14.24 9.78 -1.63
C GLU A 555 -12.72 9.59 -1.74
N ILE A 556 -12.09 9.20 -0.63
CA ILE A 556 -10.65 8.91 -0.55
C ILE A 556 -10.47 7.40 -0.33
N ALA A 557 -10.08 6.69 -1.39
CA ALA A 557 -9.89 5.25 -1.37
C ALA A 557 -8.99 4.81 -2.54
N SER A 558 -8.27 3.71 -2.39
CA SER A 558 -7.63 3.06 -3.53
C SER A 558 -8.69 2.57 -4.54
N GLY A 559 -8.33 2.51 -5.82
CA GLY A 559 -9.23 2.09 -6.90
C GLY A 559 -9.32 3.07 -8.06
N THR A 560 -10.25 2.84 -8.98
CA THR A 560 -10.41 3.65 -10.20
C THR A 560 -11.26 4.89 -9.93
N LYS A 561 -10.90 6.02 -10.55
CA LYS A 561 -11.69 7.26 -10.46
C LYS A 561 -13.13 7.09 -10.95
N ALA A 562 -13.35 6.22 -11.93
CA ALA A 562 -14.70 5.85 -12.36
C ALA A 562 -15.56 5.29 -11.20
N ASN A 563 -14.98 4.52 -10.27
CA ASN A 563 -15.72 3.99 -9.12
C ASN A 563 -15.94 5.06 -8.04
N HIS A 564 -14.98 5.96 -7.81
CA HIS A 564 -15.20 7.14 -6.94
C HIS A 564 -16.38 7.96 -7.46
N PHE A 565 -16.43 8.25 -8.76
CA PHE A 565 -17.51 9.02 -9.37
C PHE A 565 -18.88 8.33 -9.30
N LYS A 566 -18.94 6.99 -9.42
CA LYS A 566 -20.20 6.25 -9.20
C LYS A 566 -20.72 6.45 -7.77
N ARG A 567 -19.85 6.33 -6.76
CA ARG A 567 -20.24 6.56 -5.35
C ARG A 567 -20.60 8.02 -5.09
N ILE A 568 -19.83 8.97 -5.63
CA ILE A 568 -20.17 10.41 -5.55
C ILE A 568 -21.54 10.68 -6.17
N ARG A 569 -21.85 10.09 -7.33
CA ARG A 569 -23.17 10.22 -7.96
C ARG A 569 -24.27 9.64 -7.08
N GLU A 570 -24.07 8.46 -6.51
CA GLU A 570 -25.03 7.81 -5.59
C GLU A 570 -25.29 8.68 -4.35
N LEU A 571 -24.24 9.23 -3.74
CA LEU A 571 -24.34 10.09 -2.56
C LEU A 571 -24.92 11.47 -2.86
N SER A 572 -24.54 12.06 -4.00
CA SER A 572 -24.91 13.44 -4.34
C SER A 572 -26.24 13.55 -5.06
N GLY A 573 -26.68 12.50 -5.76
CA GLY A 573 -27.82 12.51 -6.68
C GLY A 573 -27.58 13.32 -7.96
N VAL A 574 -26.38 13.86 -8.19
CA VAL A 574 -26.06 14.70 -9.35
C VAL A 574 -25.75 13.82 -10.56
N ARG A 575 -26.23 14.19 -11.75
CA ARG A 575 -25.96 13.46 -13.00
C ARG A 575 -24.52 13.74 -13.46
N PHE A 576 -23.88 12.77 -14.10
CA PHE A 576 -22.48 12.93 -14.54
C PHE A 576 -22.26 14.15 -15.44
N GLU A 577 -23.18 14.44 -16.36
CA GLU A 577 -23.12 15.62 -17.25
C GLU A 577 -23.19 16.99 -16.54
N ASP A 578 -23.70 16.99 -15.30
CA ASP A 578 -23.77 18.18 -14.43
C ASP A 578 -22.55 18.29 -13.50
N MET A 579 -21.55 17.42 -13.66
CA MET A 579 -20.31 17.42 -12.86
C MET A 579 -19.12 18.00 -13.65
N LEU A 580 -18.31 18.80 -12.95
CA LEU A 580 -17.00 19.28 -13.41
C LEU A 580 -15.90 18.61 -12.58
N PHE A 581 -14.83 18.13 -13.21
CA PHE A 581 -13.75 17.42 -12.54
C PHE A 581 -12.37 17.98 -12.87
N PHE A 582 -11.52 18.16 -11.86
CA PHE A 582 -10.13 18.57 -11.99
C PHE A 582 -9.19 17.50 -11.42
N ASP A 583 -8.19 17.08 -12.20
CA ASP A 583 -7.21 16.05 -11.82
C ASP A 583 -5.90 16.22 -12.60
N ASN A 584 -4.76 16.00 -11.95
CA ASN A 584 -3.45 16.10 -12.57
C ASN A 584 -3.09 14.89 -13.45
N GLU A 585 -3.73 13.74 -13.25
CA GLU A 585 -3.47 12.52 -13.98
C GLU A 585 -4.42 12.40 -15.18
N ARG A 586 -3.88 12.56 -16.40
CA ARG A 586 -4.67 12.51 -17.64
C ARG A 586 -5.56 11.28 -17.76
N ASN A 587 -5.08 10.11 -17.34
CA ASN A 587 -5.87 8.88 -17.43
C ASN A 587 -7.12 8.92 -16.55
N ASN A 588 -7.04 9.55 -15.37
CA ASN A 588 -8.20 9.75 -14.51
C ASN A 588 -9.26 10.62 -15.20
N CYS A 589 -8.85 11.72 -15.83
CA CYS A 589 -9.75 12.58 -16.60
C CYS A 589 -10.42 11.82 -17.74
N VAL A 590 -9.67 11.00 -18.48
CA VAL A 590 -10.21 10.19 -19.59
C VAL A 590 -11.23 9.17 -19.10
N ASP A 591 -10.90 8.42 -18.04
CA ASP A 591 -11.79 7.41 -17.46
C ASP A 591 -13.10 8.01 -16.94
N VAL A 592 -13.03 9.18 -16.30
CA VAL A 592 -14.19 9.88 -15.74
C VAL A 592 -15.01 10.58 -16.83
N ALA A 593 -14.36 11.14 -17.85
CA ALA A 593 -15.04 11.70 -19.01
C ALA A 593 -15.87 10.66 -19.77
N ALA A 594 -15.44 9.40 -19.81
CA ALA A 594 -16.22 8.31 -20.39
C ALA A 594 -17.56 8.04 -19.66
N LEU A 595 -17.74 8.52 -18.42
CA LEU A 595 -19.00 8.48 -17.69
C LEU A 595 -19.95 9.65 -18.04
N GLY A 596 -19.48 10.63 -18.81
CA GLY A 596 -20.21 11.85 -19.15
C GLY A 596 -19.81 13.08 -18.31
N VAL A 597 -18.80 12.97 -17.45
CA VAL A 597 -18.32 14.08 -16.62
C VAL A 597 -17.40 15.00 -17.43
N LYS A 598 -17.60 16.31 -17.33
CA LYS A 598 -16.71 17.28 -17.95
C LYS A 598 -15.43 17.38 -17.13
N SER A 599 -14.31 16.93 -17.69
CA SER A 599 -13.03 16.76 -16.96
C SER A 599 -11.94 17.65 -17.53
N VAL A 600 -11.14 18.25 -16.66
CA VAL A 600 -10.00 19.12 -16.98
C VAL A 600 -8.73 18.50 -16.40
N HIS A 601 -7.73 18.35 -17.25
CA HIS A 601 -6.41 17.85 -16.87
C HIS A 601 -5.52 18.98 -16.37
N CYS A 602 -4.98 18.84 -15.16
CA CYS A 602 -4.24 19.85 -14.41
C CYS A 602 -2.77 19.43 -14.20
N PRO A 603 -1.93 19.36 -15.25
CA PRO A 603 -0.56 18.81 -15.17
C PRO A 603 0.41 19.63 -14.32
N SER A 604 0.01 20.80 -13.84
CA SER A 604 0.82 21.72 -13.03
C SER A 604 0.04 22.19 -11.80
N GLY A 605 -0.79 21.30 -11.25
CA GLY A 605 -1.78 21.66 -10.24
C GLY A 605 -2.94 22.46 -10.80
N MET A 606 -3.86 22.83 -9.91
CA MET A 606 -4.95 23.72 -10.25
C MET A 606 -4.42 25.12 -10.56
N THR A 607 -4.76 25.64 -11.74
CA THR A 607 -4.38 27.00 -12.20
C THR A 607 -5.62 27.81 -12.59
N ALA A 608 -5.45 29.12 -12.71
CA ALA A 608 -6.52 30.02 -13.18
C ALA A 608 -7.02 29.65 -14.58
N ASP A 609 -6.11 29.20 -15.46
CA ASP A 609 -6.47 28.72 -16.80
C ASP A 609 -7.21 27.39 -16.77
N ALA A 610 -6.81 26.45 -15.91
CA ALA A 610 -7.54 25.19 -15.74
C ALA A 610 -8.96 25.46 -15.26
N TRP A 611 -9.12 26.33 -14.26
CA TRP A 611 -10.43 26.77 -13.77
C TRP A 611 -11.29 27.38 -14.88
N ARG A 612 -10.76 28.35 -15.62
CA ARG A 612 -11.45 29.00 -16.74
C ARG A 612 -11.87 27.99 -17.81
N LEU A 613 -10.98 27.08 -18.20
CA LEU A 613 -11.28 26.02 -19.16
C LEU A 613 -12.43 25.12 -18.66
N GLY A 614 -12.43 24.78 -17.36
CA GLY A 614 -13.50 23.99 -16.76
C GLY A 614 -14.87 24.65 -16.85
N LEU A 615 -14.94 25.96 -16.59
CA LEU A 615 -16.19 26.71 -16.74
C LEU A 615 -16.62 26.82 -18.21
N GLN A 616 -15.68 26.94 -19.15
CA GLN A 616 -15.96 26.99 -20.59
C GLN A 616 -16.57 25.68 -21.14
N LEU A 617 -16.44 24.55 -20.42
CA LEU A 617 -17.15 23.32 -20.77
C LEU A 617 -18.66 23.39 -20.48
N PHE A 618 -19.09 24.38 -19.69
CA PHE A 618 -20.47 24.56 -19.26
C PHE A 618 -21.13 25.78 -19.89
N VAL A 619 -20.37 26.88 -20.02
CA VAL A 619 -20.89 28.15 -20.52
C VAL A 619 -19.98 28.77 -21.58
N PRO A 620 -20.53 29.52 -22.54
CA PRO A 620 -19.75 30.31 -23.49
C PRO A 620 -18.78 31.29 -22.81
N SER A 621 -17.72 31.69 -23.52
CA SER A 621 -16.68 32.57 -22.96
C SER A 621 -17.19 33.97 -22.61
N ASP A 622 -18.22 34.48 -23.30
CA ASP A 622 -18.87 35.75 -23.02
C ASP A 622 -19.81 35.70 -21.80
N CYS A 623 -20.04 34.51 -21.25
CA CYS A 623 -20.69 34.31 -19.94
C CYS A 623 -19.69 34.29 -18.77
N LEU A 624 -18.39 34.56 -19.01
CA LEU A 624 -17.36 34.60 -17.99
C LEU A 624 -16.69 35.97 -17.93
N ASP A 625 -16.57 36.52 -16.73
CA ASP A 625 -15.74 37.68 -16.45
C ASP A 625 -14.33 37.19 -16.17
N VAL A 626 -13.39 37.50 -17.08
CA VAL A 626 -12.00 37.06 -16.98
C VAL A 626 -11.16 38.23 -16.47
N PRO A 627 -10.45 38.09 -15.33
CA PRO A 627 -9.58 39.15 -14.84
C PRO A 627 -8.46 39.44 -15.86
N PRO A 628 -8.02 40.70 -16.00
CA PRO A 628 -6.97 41.06 -16.94
C PRO A 628 -5.70 40.26 -16.63
N SER A 629 -5.12 39.63 -17.65
CA SER A 629 -3.86 38.91 -17.50
C SER A 629 -2.78 39.89 -17.05
N LYS A 630 -2.29 39.79 -15.81
CA LYS A 630 -1.00 40.37 -15.46
C LYS A 630 0.03 39.64 -16.33
N GLY A 631 0.52 40.30 -17.36
CA GLY A 631 1.41 39.70 -18.35
C GLY A 631 2.60 39.03 -17.68
N LEU A 632 2.67 37.71 -17.79
CA LEU A 632 3.92 36.99 -17.77
C LEU A 632 4.40 36.96 -19.23
N SER A 633 5.19 37.96 -19.60
CA SER A 633 5.99 37.91 -20.82
C SER A 633 6.96 36.74 -20.69
N LEU A 634 6.74 35.70 -21.48
CA LEU A 634 7.76 34.68 -21.76
C LEU A 634 8.71 35.27 -22.81
N GLU A 635 9.82 35.85 -22.34
CA GLU A 635 11.07 35.97 -23.11
C GLU A 635 11.99 34.78 -22.81
#